data_AF-A0A9D2E4X6-F1
#
_entry.id   AF-A0A9D2E4X6-F1
#
_cell.length_a   1.000
_cell.length_b   1.000
_cell.length_c   1.000
_cell.angle_alpha   90.00
_cell.angle_beta   90.00
_cell.angle_gamma   90.00
#
_symmetry.space_group_name_H-M   'P 1'
#
loop_
_entity.id
_entity.type
_entity.pdbx_description
1 polymer ?
#
loop_
_entity_poly.entity_id
_entity_poly.type
_entity_poly.pdbx_seq_one_letter_code
_entity_poly.pdbx_strand_id
1 'polypeptide(L)'
;MEMKKSGRWIALLLVLALAVSCAGCAAPREESTPQQTLVETAEDVFVDGVPMKRIENVGTVAHPASIANYALAYMGVDEPYVVEAEQSDRYAENCIDWLKENAKPNEEGLLGWSYTFDSTYNDVSIEAPWYSAYCQACGIDALVHWYEKTGDEEALEIARESAEMIFTPIAEGGTLFSSGDLVWFEEIPSADEEPSHILNGHMRTCIALRLLYNATGDATYQQWYDKGMTSLLEWLPLYDTGYWLRYDLNPKKEGLLFRLNDPEGGTLDELAIDEIRLTDPLTGESVTIDVGAQGDMDAASGSYLAGLDWQAESTLDGRTVRRLVAAETESDYGVTDAKPNTYIYLDLPGEWTDDLRTEWFELTIVYKDEQEGRMVLEQRSIAPDEEYVAMRDGELLLTGSGEWREWTIPLRPSDLGWPVGELYGEKHVQYLDVLAEDSPDLAQWADVARGYLNAARMKMNAAEQIEEASIVEAQEMVLPEQTPTLPFYSLDDGGVARQHVAGEDTVLVNGLYDSSHPTPGGDPVYSPYIVSLQALLGPGIINGITLNPYDFIGLDPYWESYTWITEGNAESIVKREPAYQWLRENAESVGDALVWTFGYKNVYNDLVQEPDWQSAFSQRYVIDAFLAINDDEMVRKAAYAYGYSTKNGGLASASKEGFLWFEEVPNDSHILNAHIASLVALYNVSQTLEDDRVEELYLEGVESLRENLYRYDTGYWTKYDMNPQKNMLFEIDWQGEGDSPLIDAIYMYDPVLGEATAVDVGEASDTAGVNYVSGLRWQVSQTVDGETVRIIAAPQVNDAEEQRTAYFRMSLPTHELEDCFDTPEQLIVIRYKDTATGEMQISRQSINEGWVVEMEPLNDGTIECTGDGEWKTAVVTLRPQDQGWYMGPDYQAYHNEQLALIAEQTGDWYLSQTCERWEYYLEKKPA
;
A
#
# COMPACT_ATOMS: atom_id res chain seq x y z
N MET A 1 8.33 31.95 -57.35
CA MET A 1 8.10 32.46 -58.72
C MET A 1 8.86 31.56 -59.69
N GLU A 2 8.13 30.70 -60.44
CA GLU A 2 8.46 30.05 -61.75
C GLU A 2 9.83 29.35 -61.94
N MET A 3 10.01 28.13 -62.52
CA MET A 3 9.26 27.22 -63.42
C MET A 3 9.76 25.77 -63.17
N LYS A 4 8.95 24.70 -63.12
CA LYS A 4 8.23 23.94 -64.19
C LYS A 4 9.13 23.31 -65.28
N LYS A 5 9.28 21.97 -65.32
CA LYS A 5 8.51 21.02 -66.21
C LYS A 5 9.13 19.62 -66.43
N SER A 6 8.20 18.65 -66.52
CA SER A 6 8.13 17.39 -67.30
C SER A 6 9.09 16.25 -66.95
N GLY A 7 8.70 14.98 -66.76
CA GLY A 7 7.44 14.27 -66.99
C GLY A 7 7.55 13.26 -68.16
N ARG A 8 7.63 11.95 -67.86
CA ARG A 8 6.92 10.80 -68.51
C ARG A 8 7.65 9.44 -68.37
N TRP A 9 6.97 8.51 -67.70
CA TRP A 9 6.67 7.10 -68.02
C TRP A 9 7.50 6.37 -69.11
N ILE A 10 7.94 5.14 -68.79
CA ILE A 10 7.49 3.86 -69.42
C ILE A 10 8.22 2.66 -68.75
N ALA A 11 7.44 1.62 -68.44
CA ALA A 11 7.85 0.30 -67.96
C ALA A 11 8.06 -0.71 -69.11
N LEU A 12 8.46 -1.95 -68.74
CA LEU A 12 8.64 -3.22 -69.49
C LEU A 12 10.05 -3.52 -70.01
N LEU A 13 10.57 -4.75 -70.00
CA LEU A 13 10.38 -6.01 -69.25
C LEU A 13 11.41 -7.02 -69.82
N LEU A 14 11.92 -7.93 -68.97
CA LEU A 14 12.50 -9.27 -69.26
C LEU A 14 13.85 -9.39 -70.00
N VAL A 15 14.77 -10.21 -69.48
CA VAL A 15 14.83 -11.68 -69.68
C VAL A 15 15.69 -12.35 -68.58
N LEU A 16 15.24 -13.56 -68.20
CA LEU A 16 15.74 -14.56 -67.24
C LEU A 16 17.25 -14.91 -67.29
N ALA A 17 17.77 -15.36 -66.14
CA ALA A 17 18.76 -16.43 -66.07
C ALA A 17 18.61 -17.31 -64.80
N LEU A 18 18.17 -18.55 -65.04
CA LEU A 18 18.45 -19.85 -64.40
C LEU A 18 18.81 -19.95 -62.89
N ALA A 19 17.99 -20.77 -62.22
CA ALA A 19 18.24 -21.39 -60.92
C ALA A 19 19.33 -22.48 -60.98
N VAL A 20 20.23 -22.47 -60.00
CA VAL A 20 20.88 -23.65 -59.43
C VAL A 20 20.83 -23.50 -57.91
N SER A 21 20.27 -24.50 -57.25
CA SER A 21 20.08 -24.63 -55.81
C SER A 21 21.39 -24.62 -55.03
N CYS A 22 21.45 -23.86 -53.94
CA CYS A 22 22.23 -24.21 -52.75
C CYS A 22 21.28 -24.11 -51.55
N ALA A 23 21.05 -25.27 -50.93
CA ALA A 23 20.37 -25.40 -49.66
C ALA A 23 21.27 -24.87 -48.53
N GLY A 24 20.65 -24.26 -47.52
CA GLY A 24 21.31 -23.95 -46.25
C GLY A 24 21.56 -22.46 -46.05
N CYS A 25 20.50 -21.73 -45.71
CA CYS A 25 20.43 -20.63 -44.75
C CYS A 25 18.95 -20.21 -44.74
N ALA A 26 18.18 -20.71 -43.77
CA ALA A 26 16.91 -20.11 -43.44
C ALA A 26 17.24 -18.70 -42.94
N ALA A 27 16.67 -17.68 -43.59
CA ALA A 27 16.60 -16.36 -42.98
C ALA A 27 15.82 -16.52 -41.66
N PRO A 28 16.17 -15.80 -40.59
CA PRO A 28 15.31 -15.75 -39.41
C PRO A 28 13.95 -15.28 -39.89
N ARG A 29 12.94 -16.08 -39.56
CA ARG A 29 11.55 -15.67 -39.69
C ARG A 29 11.44 -14.50 -38.72
N GLU A 30 11.17 -13.29 -39.22
CA GLU A 30 10.56 -12.26 -38.37
C GLU A 30 9.21 -12.87 -37.95
N GLU A 31 9.17 -13.50 -36.78
CA GLU A 31 7.92 -13.71 -36.07
C GLU A 31 7.50 -12.33 -35.61
N SER A 32 6.48 -11.79 -36.28
CA SER A 32 5.82 -10.58 -35.82
C SER A 32 5.21 -10.89 -34.46
N THR A 33 5.59 -10.14 -33.43
CA THR A 33 4.93 -10.17 -32.12
C THR A 33 3.42 -10.07 -32.34
N PRO A 34 2.59 -10.95 -31.73
CA PRO A 34 1.15 -10.87 -31.84
C PRO A 34 0.67 -9.46 -31.44
N GLN A 35 -0.23 -8.87 -32.24
CA GLN A 35 -0.74 -7.52 -31.97
C GLN A 35 -1.92 -7.60 -31.00
N GLN A 36 -1.91 -6.77 -29.94
CA GLN A 36 -3.02 -6.70 -28.99
C GLN A 36 -4.36 -6.43 -29.69
N THR A 37 -5.38 -7.18 -29.28
CA THR A 37 -6.74 -7.07 -29.79
C THR A 37 -7.49 -6.02 -28.99
N LEU A 38 -7.61 -4.82 -29.55
CA LEU A 38 -8.20 -3.65 -28.90
C LEU A 38 -9.73 -3.70 -28.95
N VAL A 39 -10.33 -4.50 -28.08
CA VAL A 39 -11.80 -4.65 -27.99
C VAL A 39 -12.45 -3.44 -27.33
N GLU A 40 -11.75 -2.83 -26.37
CA GLU A 40 -12.22 -1.68 -25.59
C GLU A 40 -12.40 -0.42 -26.45
N THR A 41 -11.54 -0.22 -27.44
CA THR A 41 -11.64 0.92 -28.38
C THR A 41 -12.44 0.60 -29.66
N ALA A 42 -12.99 -0.61 -29.77
CA ALA A 42 -13.72 -1.05 -30.96
C ALA A 42 -15.07 -0.33 -31.15
N GLU A 43 -15.37 0.04 -32.39
CA GLU A 43 -16.60 0.76 -32.77
C GLU A 43 -17.82 -0.17 -32.76
N ASP A 44 -18.89 0.25 -32.08
CA ASP A 44 -20.17 -0.45 -32.11
C ASP A 44 -20.99 -0.14 -33.38
N VAL A 45 -21.33 -1.18 -34.12
CA VAL A 45 -22.11 -1.13 -35.36
C VAL A 45 -23.43 -1.86 -35.15
N PHE A 46 -24.52 -1.10 -35.07
CA PHE A 46 -25.84 -1.67 -34.76
C PHE A 46 -26.57 -2.22 -35.98
N VAL A 47 -27.14 -3.42 -35.83
CA VAL A 47 -28.07 -4.04 -36.79
C VAL A 47 -29.39 -4.31 -36.06
N ASP A 48 -30.39 -3.46 -36.32
CA ASP A 48 -31.69 -3.49 -35.64
C ASP A 48 -31.60 -3.54 -34.10
N GLY A 49 -30.65 -2.80 -33.51
CA GLY A 49 -30.43 -2.77 -32.06
C GLY A 49 -29.44 -3.80 -31.54
N VAL A 50 -29.05 -4.81 -32.32
CA VAL A 50 -27.98 -5.74 -31.92
C VAL A 50 -26.61 -5.11 -32.24
N PRO A 51 -25.72 -4.94 -31.25
CA PRO A 51 -24.40 -4.35 -31.47
C PRO A 51 -23.43 -5.38 -32.07
N MET A 52 -22.71 -4.98 -33.11
CA MET A 52 -21.57 -5.71 -33.66
C MET A 52 -20.30 -4.91 -33.40
N LYS A 53 -19.22 -5.54 -32.95
CA LYS A 53 -17.95 -4.84 -32.71
C LYS A 53 -17.13 -4.81 -33.99
N ARG A 54 -16.70 -3.61 -34.41
CA ARG A 54 -15.67 -3.44 -35.44
C ARG A 54 -14.31 -3.26 -34.74
N ILE A 55 -13.61 -4.37 -34.60
CA ILE A 55 -12.30 -4.44 -33.97
C ILE A 55 -11.22 -4.21 -35.04
N GLU A 56 -10.20 -3.41 -34.73
CA GLU A 56 -9.08 -3.19 -35.65
C GLU A 56 -8.36 -4.51 -35.94
N ASN A 57 -7.91 -4.71 -37.18
CA ASN A 57 -7.24 -5.94 -37.68
C ASN A 57 -8.05 -7.25 -37.67
N VAL A 58 -9.16 -7.33 -36.93
CA VAL A 58 -10.11 -8.46 -36.93
C VAL A 58 -11.27 -8.21 -37.90
N GLY A 59 -11.86 -7.01 -37.86
CA GLY A 59 -13.04 -6.64 -38.65
C GLY A 59 -14.33 -6.59 -37.83
N THR A 60 -15.48 -6.64 -38.51
CA THR A 60 -16.79 -6.61 -37.85
C THR A 60 -17.24 -8.01 -37.44
N VAL A 61 -17.35 -8.24 -36.14
CA VAL A 61 -17.70 -9.52 -35.53
C VAL A 61 -18.86 -9.37 -34.56
N ALA A 62 -19.60 -10.45 -34.33
CA ALA A 62 -20.54 -10.50 -33.21
C ALA A 62 -19.73 -10.69 -31.93
N HIS A 63 -19.95 -9.83 -30.94
CA HIS A 63 -19.31 -9.92 -29.63
C HIS A 63 -20.38 -10.25 -28.59
N PRO A 64 -20.58 -11.54 -28.23
CA PRO A 64 -21.73 -11.96 -27.43
C PRO A 64 -21.84 -11.23 -26.08
N ALA A 65 -20.73 -10.99 -25.37
CA ALA A 65 -20.74 -10.21 -24.13
C ALA A 65 -21.22 -8.77 -24.35
N SER A 66 -20.88 -8.16 -25.49
CA SER A 66 -21.34 -6.80 -25.81
C SER A 66 -22.84 -6.81 -26.10
N ILE A 67 -23.32 -7.80 -26.86
CA ILE A 67 -24.75 -7.98 -27.16
C ILE A 67 -25.55 -8.16 -25.86
N ALA A 68 -25.03 -8.94 -24.91
CA ALA A 68 -25.64 -9.12 -23.61
C ALA A 68 -25.65 -7.84 -22.76
N ASN A 69 -24.53 -7.12 -22.69
CA ASN A 69 -24.46 -5.85 -21.95
C ASN A 69 -25.41 -4.78 -22.53
N TYR A 70 -25.56 -4.70 -23.86
CA TYR A 70 -26.58 -3.84 -24.47
C TYR A 70 -28.01 -4.31 -24.18
N ALA A 71 -28.26 -5.62 -24.07
CA ALA A 71 -29.57 -6.11 -23.65
C ALA A 71 -29.92 -5.60 -22.24
N LEU A 72 -28.98 -5.67 -21.30
CA LEU A 72 -29.12 -5.13 -19.93
C LEU A 72 -29.39 -3.63 -19.95
N ALA A 73 -28.64 -2.87 -20.77
CA ALA A 73 -28.83 -1.43 -20.91
C ALA A 73 -30.20 -1.06 -21.48
N TYR A 74 -30.62 -1.74 -22.54
CA TYR A 74 -31.95 -1.55 -23.11
C TYR A 74 -33.07 -1.91 -22.14
N MET A 75 -32.82 -2.78 -21.16
CA MET A 75 -33.76 -3.08 -20.07
C MET A 75 -33.69 -2.08 -18.91
N GLY A 76 -32.67 -1.23 -18.85
CA GLY A 76 -32.42 -0.30 -17.75
C GLY A 76 -31.83 -0.97 -16.51
N VAL A 77 -31.07 -2.06 -16.69
CA VAL A 77 -30.46 -2.85 -15.61
C VAL A 77 -29.02 -2.41 -15.35
N ASP A 78 -28.20 -2.33 -16.41
CA ASP A 78 -26.77 -1.98 -16.35
C ASP A 78 -26.38 -1.30 -17.67
N GLU A 79 -25.42 -0.37 -17.68
CA GLU A 79 -25.04 0.39 -18.88
C GLU A 79 -23.81 -0.20 -19.59
N PRO A 80 -23.70 -0.11 -20.94
CA PRO A 80 -22.54 -0.60 -21.68
C PRO A 80 -21.37 0.38 -21.61
N TYR A 81 -20.15 -0.14 -21.72
CA TYR A 81 -18.88 0.59 -21.54
C TYR A 81 -18.68 1.90 -22.33
N VAL A 82 -19.32 2.07 -23.51
CA VAL A 82 -18.91 3.12 -24.47
C VAL A 82 -20.06 4.05 -24.87
N VAL A 83 -21.31 3.65 -24.66
CA VAL A 83 -22.47 4.40 -25.18
C VAL A 83 -23.64 4.27 -24.23
N GLU A 84 -24.14 5.40 -23.73
CA GLU A 84 -25.46 5.46 -23.09
C GLU A 84 -26.52 4.92 -24.06
N ALA A 85 -27.14 3.81 -23.70
CA ALA A 85 -28.15 3.18 -24.54
C ALA A 85 -29.54 3.57 -24.07
N GLU A 86 -30.32 4.25 -24.93
CA GLU A 86 -31.72 4.54 -24.60
C GLU A 86 -32.50 3.23 -24.37
N GLN A 87 -33.17 3.12 -23.22
CA GLN A 87 -34.03 1.99 -22.90
C GLN A 87 -35.02 1.67 -24.03
N SER A 88 -35.09 0.40 -24.41
CA SER A 88 -35.88 -0.06 -25.54
C SER A 88 -36.17 -1.55 -25.44
N ASP A 89 -37.40 -1.89 -25.03
CA ASP A 89 -37.86 -3.28 -24.94
C ASP A 89 -37.66 -4.05 -26.26
N ARG A 90 -37.84 -3.38 -27.41
CA ARG A 90 -37.65 -3.98 -28.74
C ARG A 90 -36.19 -4.36 -28.99
N TYR A 91 -35.26 -3.50 -28.60
CA TYR A 91 -33.84 -3.77 -28.81
C TYR A 91 -33.30 -4.76 -27.79
N ALA A 92 -33.80 -4.71 -26.55
CA ALA A 92 -33.57 -5.77 -25.57
C ALA A 92 -34.03 -7.13 -26.12
N GLU A 93 -35.28 -7.24 -26.60
CA GLU A 93 -35.83 -8.48 -27.18
C GLU A 93 -34.96 -8.97 -28.36
N ASN A 94 -34.54 -8.08 -29.26
CA ASN A 94 -33.68 -8.45 -30.38
C ASN A 94 -32.30 -8.99 -29.93
N CYS A 95 -31.70 -8.43 -28.87
CA CYS A 95 -30.44 -8.95 -28.32
C CYS A 95 -30.64 -10.29 -27.62
N ILE A 96 -31.74 -10.44 -26.88
CA ILE A 96 -32.12 -11.69 -26.22
C ILE A 96 -32.38 -12.80 -27.23
N ASP A 97 -33.12 -12.52 -28.30
CA ASP A 97 -33.35 -13.47 -29.39
C ASP A 97 -32.03 -13.90 -30.03
N TRP A 98 -31.11 -12.94 -30.24
CA TRP A 98 -29.77 -13.26 -30.71
C TRP A 98 -29.03 -14.22 -29.74
N LEU A 99 -29.07 -13.96 -28.43
CA LEU A 99 -28.43 -14.82 -27.43
C LEU A 99 -29.02 -16.23 -27.45
N LYS A 100 -30.34 -16.39 -27.51
CA LYS A 100 -30.99 -17.71 -27.60
C LYS A 100 -30.62 -18.45 -28.89
N GLU A 101 -30.61 -17.74 -30.01
CA GLU A 101 -30.27 -18.32 -31.31
C GLU A 101 -28.79 -18.72 -31.41
N ASN A 102 -27.89 -18.07 -30.67
CA ASN A 102 -26.44 -18.27 -30.76
C ASN A 102 -25.81 -19.00 -29.56
N ALA A 103 -26.58 -19.33 -28.52
CA ALA A 103 -26.17 -20.34 -27.53
C ALA A 103 -26.08 -21.70 -28.25
N LYS A 104 -24.87 -22.27 -28.32
CA LYS A 104 -24.58 -23.49 -29.09
C LYS A 104 -23.65 -24.41 -28.28
N PRO A 105 -23.83 -25.74 -28.38
CA PRO A 105 -22.93 -26.68 -27.73
C PRO A 105 -21.54 -26.60 -28.37
N ASN A 106 -20.50 -26.59 -27.53
CA ASN A 106 -19.12 -26.79 -27.96
C ASN A 106 -18.88 -28.27 -28.36
N GLU A 107 -17.63 -28.65 -28.64
CA GLU A 107 -17.29 -30.03 -29.03
C GLU A 107 -17.58 -31.06 -27.91
N GLU A 108 -17.49 -30.65 -26.65
CA GLU A 108 -17.78 -31.46 -25.46
C GLU A 108 -19.26 -31.46 -25.06
N GLY A 109 -20.09 -30.68 -25.76
CA GLY A 109 -21.54 -30.60 -25.55
C GLY A 109 -22.01 -29.53 -24.57
N LEU A 110 -21.11 -28.69 -24.04
CA LEU A 110 -21.44 -27.58 -23.15
C LEU A 110 -22.06 -26.44 -23.95
N LEU A 111 -23.25 -25.98 -23.53
CA LEU A 111 -23.92 -24.86 -24.17
C LEU A 111 -23.22 -23.55 -23.81
N GLY A 112 -23.03 -22.65 -24.78
CA GLY A 112 -22.53 -21.31 -24.49
C GLY A 112 -22.39 -20.44 -25.73
N TRP A 113 -21.82 -19.25 -25.55
CA TRP A 113 -21.51 -18.30 -26.62
C TRP A 113 -20.00 -18.24 -26.86
N SER A 114 -19.58 -18.62 -28.08
CA SER A 114 -18.17 -18.55 -28.48
C SER A 114 -17.83 -17.22 -29.14
N TYR A 115 -16.62 -16.73 -28.91
CA TYR A 115 -15.98 -15.77 -29.80
C TYR A 115 -15.49 -16.48 -31.07
N THR A 116 -15.61 -15.78 -32.21
CA THR A 116 -15.34 -16.34 -33.56
C THR A 116 -14.11 -15.71 -34.22
N PHE A 117 -13.27 -15.06 -33.42
CA PHE A 117 -12.04 -14.40 -33.82
C PHE A 117 -10.93 -14.73 -32.83
N ASP A 118 -9.69 -14.78 -33.32
CA ASP A 118 -8.51 -14.95 -32.47
C ASP A 118 -8.29 -13.66 -31.67
N SER A 119 -7.84 -13.79 -30.43
CA SER A 119 -7.59 -12.65 -29.55
C SER A 119 -6.21 -12.75 -28.92
N THR A 120 -5.54 -11.61 -28.79
CA THR A 120 -4.31 -11.46 -27.99
C THR A 120 -4.53 -10.34 -26.99
N TYR A 121 -4.30 -10.62 -25.72
CA TYR A 121 -4.48 -9.68 -24.61
C TYR A 121 -3.26 -9.77 -23.68
N ASN A 122 -2.60 -8.64 -23.42
CA ASN A 122 -1.46 -8.54 -22.50
C ASN A 122 -0.34 -9.57 -22.73
N ASP A 123 -0.10 -10.02 -23.97
CA ASP A 123 0.82 -11.10 -24.40
C ASP A 123 0.27 -12.54 -24.42
N VAL A 124 -0.90 -12.78 -23.81
CA VAL A 124 -1.63 -14.05 -23.85
C VAL A 124 -2.45 -14.14 -25.13
N SER A 125 -2.39 -15.27 -25.85
CA SER A 125 -3.12 -15.46 -27.12
C SER A 125 -4.07 -16.66 -27.09
N ILE A 126 -5.25 -16.50 -27.72
CA ILE A 126 -6.26 -17.54 -27.82
C ILE A 126 -6.87 -17.59 -29.23
N GLU A 127 -7.02 -18.81 -29.78
CA GLU A 127 -7.54 -19.03 -31.13
C GLU A 127 -9.06 -19.30 -31.14
N ALA A 128 -9.74 -18.89 -32.21
CA ALA A 128 -11.15 -19.16 -32.39
C ALA A 128 -11.46 -20.61 -32.82
N PRO A 129 -12.63 -21.16 -32.42
CA PRO A 129 -13.59 -20.56 -31.49
C PRO A 129 -13.14 -20.75 -30.03
N TRP A 130 -13.37 -19.74 -29.21
CA TRP A 130 -13.08 -19.79 -27.77
C TRP A 130 -14.25 -19.28 -26.95
N TYR A 131 -14.27 -19.66 -25.67
CA TYR A 131 -15.31 -19.29 -24.70
C TYR A 131 -14.69 -18.50 -23.56
N SER A 132 -15.50 -17.76 -22.83
CA SER A 132 -15.06 -16.86 -21.77
C SER A 132 -16.08 -16.88 -20.63
N ALA A 133 -15.62 -16.97 -19.39
CA ALA A 133 -16.48 -16.93 -18.21
C ALA A 133 -17.25 -15.61 -18.14
N TYR A 134 -16.56 -14.48 -18.36
CA TYR A 134 -17.18 -13.15 -18.44
C TYR A 134 -18.29 -13.11 -19.49
N CYS A 135 -18.03 -13.65 -20.69
CA CYS A 135 -19.03 -13.72 -21.76
C CYS A 135 -20.25 -14.57 -21.36
N GLN A 136 -20.03 -15.74 -20.74
CA GLN A 136 -21.14 -16.57 -20.28
C GLN A 136 -21.93 -15.86 -19.18
N ALA A 137 -21.25 -15.21 -18.23
CA ALA A 137 -21.85 -14.46 -17.14
C ALA A 137 -22.74 -13.32 -17.64
N CYS A 138 -22.27 -12.50 -18.58
CA CYS A 138 -23.09 -11.44 -19.19
C CYS A 138 -24.33 -12.00 -19.89
N GLY A 139 -24.20 -13.08 -20.66
CA GLY A 139 -25.32 -13.72 -21.33
C GLY A 139 -26.36 -14.30 -20.37
N ILE A 140 -25.91 -14.97 -19.30
CA ILE A 140 -26.75 -15.46 -18.20
C ILE A 140 -27.49 -14.30 -17.55
N ASP A 141 -26.78 -13.23 -17.21
CA ASP A 141 -27.34 -12.04 -16.55
C ASP A 141 -28.48 -11.42 -17.40
N ALA A 142 -28.22 -11.20 -18.69
CA ALA A 142 -29.22 -10.68 -19.62
C ALA A 142 -30.45 -11.59 -19.73
N LEU A 143 -30.27 -12.90 -19.84
CA LEU A 143 -31.37 -13.86 -19.96
C LEU A 143 -32.19 -13.99 -18.67
N VAL A 144 -31.55 -13.93 -17.49
CA VAL A 144 -32.24 -13.98 -16.20
C VAL A 144 -33.06 -12.71 -15.98
N HIS A 145 -32.51 -11.53 -16.21
CA HIS A 145 -33.28 -10.28 -16.11
C HIS A 145 -34.42 -10.22 -17.13
N TRP A 146 -34.22 -10.77 -18.33
CA TRP A 146 -35.31 -10.92 -19.30
C TRP A 146 -36.42 -11.85 -18.80
N TYR A 147 -36.05 -12.99 -18.20
CA TYR A 147 -36.99 -13.90 -17.55
C TYR A 147 -37.77 -13.20 -16.43
N GLU A 148 -37.10 -12.48 -15.53
CA GLU A 148 -37.75 -11.76 -14.44
C GLU A 148 -38.73 -10.70 -14.95
N LYS A 149 -38.36 -10.01 -16.04
CA LYS A 149 -39.20 -8.98 -16.67
C LYS A 149 -40.40 -9.55 -17.41
N THR A 150 -40.28 -10.71 -18.06
CA THR A 150 -41.27 -11.20 -19.04
C THR A 150 -41.94 -12.53 -18.70
N GLY A 151 -41.32 -13.34 -17.84
CA GLY A 151 -41.71 -14.72 -17.55
C GLY A 151 -41.28 -15.72 -18.63
N ASP A 152 -40.27 -15.40 -19.43
CA ASP A 152 -39.77 -16.24 -20.53
C ASP A 152 -38.91 -17.41 -20.02
N GLU A 153 -39.56 -18.54 -19.74
CA GLU A 153 -38.90 -19.76 -19.22
C GLU A 153 -37.84 -20.34 -20.18
N GLU A 154 -37.92 -20.06 -21.50
CA GLU A 154 -36.90 -20.51 -22.46
C GLU A 154 -35.58 -19.76 -22.23
N ALA A 155 -35.65 -18.46 -21.94
CA ALA A 155 -34.47 -17.67 -21.60
C ALA A 155 -33.80 -18.20 -20.31
N LEU A 156 -34.58 -18.50 -19.28
CA LEU A 156 -34.06 -19.04 -18.03
C LEU A 156 -33.42 -20.42 -18.23
N GLU A 157 -34.02 -21.32 -19.02
CA GLU A 157 -33.44 -22.63 -19.27
C GLU A 157 -32.11 -22.54 -20.03
N ILE A 158 -32.01 -21.65 -21.02
CA ILE A 158 -30.74 -21.42 -21.73
C ILE A 158 -29.68 -20.84 -20.79
N ALA A 159 -30.05 -19.94 -19.87
CA ALA A 159 -29.13 -19.43 -18.85
C ALA A 159 -28.63 -20.56 -17.93
N ARG A 160 -29.52 -21.46 -17.51
CA ARG A 160 -29.17 -22.65 -16.70
C ARG A 160 -28.21 -23.59 -17.43
N GLU A 161 -28.52 -23.95 -18.67
CA GLU A 161 -27.68 -24.85 -19.48
C GLU A 161 -26.31 -24.22 -19.78
N SER A 162 -26.26 -22.91 -20.02
CA SER A 162 -25.00 -22.22 -20.34
C SER A 162 -24.07 -22.06 -19.12
N ALA A 163 -24.63 -22.06 -17.91
CA ALA A 163 -23.83 -21.96 -16.68
C ALA A 163 -22.91 -23.17 -16.45
N GLU A 164 -23.22 -24.36 -17.01
CA GLU A 164 -22.37 -25.55 -16.87
C GLU A 164 -20.95 -25.33 -17.40
N MET A 165 -20.81 -24.51 -18.44
CA MET A 165 -19.51 -24.17 -19.02
C MET A 165 -18.60 -23.42 -18.04
N ILE A 166 -19.16 -22.55 -17.19
CA ILE A 166 -18.42 -21.70 -16.25
C ILE A 166 -17.61 -22.55 -15.26
N PHE A 167 -18.24 -23.61 -14.74
CA PHE A 167 -17.66 -24.46 -13.71
C PHE A 167 -17.21 -25.83 -14.23
N THR A 168 -17.02 -25.96 -15.54
CA THR A 168 -16.35 -27.09 -16.16
C THR A 168 -14.86 -26.75 -16.37
N PRO A 169 -13.91 -27.65 -16.07
CA PRO A 169 -12.48 -27.39 -16.27
C PRO A 169 -12.14 -26.93 -17.69
N ILE A 170 -11.15 -26.04 -17.82
CA ILE A 170 -10.64 -25.57 -19.12
C ILE A 170 -10.24 -26.75 -20.02
N ALA A 171 -9.56 -27.75 -19.45
CA ALA A 171 -9.16 -28.97 -20.17
C ALA A 171 -10.34 -29.83 -20.66
N GLU A 172 -11.56 -29.59 -20.17
CA GLU A 172 -12.81 -30.24 -20.57
C GLU A 172 -13.71 -29.30 -21.40
N GLY A 173 -13.15 -28.21 -21.93
CA GLY A 173 -13.84 -27.26 -22.80
C GLY A 173 -14.69 -26.22 -22.07
N GLY A 174 -14.59 -26.13 -20.75
CA GLY A 174 -15.19 -25.08 -19.95
C GLY A 174 -14.25 -23.89 -19.69
N THR A 175 -14.47 -23.15 -18.61
CA THR A 175 -13.70 -21.94 -18.26
C THR A 175 -13.18 -21.94 -16.82
N LEU A 176 -13.18 -23.10 -16.14
CA LEU A 176 -12.76 -23.21 -14.75
C LEU A 176 -11.27 -23.55 -14.64
N PHE A 177 -10.51 -22.66 -14.00
CA PHE A 177 -9.19 -22.94 -13.44
C PHE A 177 -9.31 -23.41 -11.98
N SER A 178 -8.35 -24.21 -11.50
CA SER A 178 -8.31 -24.66 -10.11
C SER A 178 -6.87 -24.79 -9.61
N SER A 179 -6.59 -24.18 -8.46
CA SER A 179 -5.33 -24.33 -7.72
C SER A 179 -5.65 -24.83 -6.31
N GLY A 180 -5.33 -26.09 -6.03
CA GLY A 180 -5.77 -26.74 -4.79
C GLY A 180 -7.30 -26.76 -4.66
N ASP A 181 -7.82 -26.16 -3.59
CA ASP A 181 -9.25 -26.01 -3.33
C ASP A 181 -9.84 -24.69 -3.88
N LEU A 182 -8.98 -23.77 -4.33
CA LEU A 182 -9.36 -22.48 -4.91
C LEU A 182 -9.67 -22.64 -6.40
N VAL A 183 -10.57 -21.79 -6.90
CA VAL A 183 -11.08 -21.83 -8.27
C VAL A 183 -11.11 -20.44 -8.88
N TRP A 184 -10.83 -20.35 -10.17
CA TRP A 184 -10.96 -19.11 -10.92
C TRP A 184 -11.79 -19.31 -12.18
N PHE A 185 -12.70 -18.37 -12.46
CA PHE A 185 -13.52 -18.39 -13.66
C PHE A 185 -12.85 -17.53 -14.74
N GLU A 186 -12.20 -18.18 -15.70
CA GLU A 186 -11.33 -17.51 -16.67
C GLU A 186 -12.10 -16.74 -17.73
N GLU A 187 -11.77 -15.45 -17.85
CA GLU A 187 -12.21 -14.63 -18.99
C GLU A 187 -11.49 -15.06 -20.27
N ILE A 188 -10.21 -15.43 -20.18
CA ILE A 188 -9.39 -15.95 -21.28
C ILE A 188 -8.84 -17.33 -20.86
N PRO A 189 -9.55 -18.43 -21.15
CA PRO A 189 -9.15 -19.77 -20.73
C PRO A 189 -8.08 -20.35 -21.66
N SER A 190 -6.88 -19.78 -21.65
CA SER A 190 -5.74 -20.36 -22.38
C SER A 190 -5.31 -21.65 -21.68
N ALA A 191 -5.28 -22.76 -22.42
CA ALA A 191 -4.88 -24.06 -21.87
C ALA A 191 -3.39 -24.38 -22.13
N ASP A 192 -2.79 -23.70 -23.10
CA ASP A 192 -1.39 -23.88 -23.51
C ASP A 192 -0.45 -22.89 -22.77
N GLU A 193 -1.01 -21.91 -22.08
CA GLU A 193 -0.34 -20.91 -21.23
C GLU A 193 -1.02 -20.90 -19.84
N GLU A 194 -0.36 -20.42 -18.80
CA GLU A 194 -1.03 -20.20 -17.52
C GLU A 194 -2.12 -19.13 -17.71
N PRO A 195 -3.37 -19.35 -17.25
CA PRO A 195 -4.43 -18.37 -17.46
C PRO A 195 -4.16 -17.06 -16.72
N SER A 196 -4.53 -15.93 -17.33
CA SER A 196 -4.17 -14.60 -16.81
C SER A 196 -4.92 -14.18 -15.54
N HIS A 197 -5.96 -14.91 -15.13
CA HIS A 197 -6.77 -14.60 -13.95
C HIS A 197 -7.32 -13.16 -13.94
N ILE A 198 -8.11 -12.79 -14.96
CA ILE A 198 -8.68 -11.43 -15.07
C ILE A 198 -9.73 -11.17 -13.96
N LEU A 199 -9.56 -10.08 -13.20
CA LEU A 199 -10.30 -9.77 -11.97
C LEU A 199 -11.78 -9.47 -12.22
N ASN A 200 -12.09 -8.54 -13.13
CA ASN A 200 -13.48 -8.19 -13.46
C ASN A 200 -14.28 -9.40 -13.99
N GLY A 201 -13.61 -10.29 -14.74
CA GLY A 201 -14.21 -11.49 -15.33
C GLY A 201 -14.71 -12.44 -14.26
N HIS A 202 -13.88 -12.71 -13.26
CA HIS A 202 -14.22 -13.54 -12.12
C HIS A 202 -15.38 -12.94 -11.31
N MET A 203 -15.27 -11.67 -10.91
CA MET A 203 -16.29 -11.01 -10.09
C MET A 203 -17.65 -10.96 -10.79
N ARG A 204 -17.67 -10.65 -12.09
CA ARG A 204 -18.90 -10.65 -12.90
C ARG A 204 -19.55 -12.04 -12.94
N THR A 205 -18.72 -13.08 -12.99
CA THR A 205 -19.18 -14.47 -12.96
C THR A 205 -19.79 -14.84 -11.62
N CYS A 206 -19.19 -14.45 -10.50
CA CYS A 206 -19.77 -14.63 -9.17
C CYS A 206 -21.15 -13.95 -9.06
N ILE A 207 -21.28 -12.69 -9.51
CA ILE A 207 -22.56 -11.97 -9.54
C ILE A 207 -23.61 -12.75 -10.34
N ALA A 208 -23.26 -13.24 -11.54
CA ALA A 208 -24.18 -14.00 -12.38
C ALA A 208 -24.61 -15.35 -11.77
N LEU A 209 -23.70 -16.06 -11.09
CA LEU A 209 -24.02 -17.30 -10.38
C LEU A 209 -24.99 -17.06 -9.21
N ARG A 210 -24.78 -15.97 -8.45
CA ARG A 210 -25.68 -15.56 -7.36
C ARG A 210 -27.06 -15.17 -7.88
N LEU A 211 -27.11 -14.41 -8.97
CA LEU A 211 -28.35 -14.07 -9.67
C LEU A 211 -29.11 -15.32 -10.14
N LEU A 212 -28.41 -16.27 -10.76
CA LEU A 212 -29.02 -17.52 -11.24
C LEU A 212 -29.50 -18.41 -10.08
N TYR A 213 -28.79 -18.44 -8.95
CA TYR A 213 -29.27 -19.07 -7.72
C TYR A 213 -30.57 -18.44 -7.24
N ASN A 214 -30.65 -17.11 -7.19
CA ASN A 214 -31.85 -16.40 -6.75
C ASN A 214 -33.06 -16.69 -7.66
N ALA A 215 -32.85 -16.76 -8.97
CA ALA A 215 -33.91 -17.05 -9.94
C ALA A 215 -34.39 -18.51 -9.89
N THR A 216 -33.51 -19.46 -9.54
CA THR A 216 -33.79 -20.91 -9.72
C THR A 216 -33.91 -21.71 -8.42
N GLY A 217 -33.28 -21.27 -7.34
CA GLY A 217 -33.09 -22.03 -6.10
C GLY A 217 -32.18 -23.26 -6.22
N ASP A 218 -31.40 -23.38 -7.30
CA ASP A 218 -30.50 -24.51 -7.52
C ASP A 218 -29.21 -24.36 -6.72
N ALA A 219 -29.02 -25.20 -5.72
CA ALA A 219 -27.87 -25.14 -4.80
C ALA A 219 -26.50 -25.28 -5.50
N THR A 220 -26.47 -25.79 -6.73
CA THR A 220 -25.23 -25.88 -7.52
C THR A 220 -24.61 -24.51 -7.75
N TYR A 221 -25.42 -23.50 -8.10
CA TYR A 221 -24.91 -22.15 -8.36
C TYR A 221 -24.46 -21.46 -7.08
N GLN A 222 -25.14 -21.69 -5.96
CA GLN A 222 -24.68 -21.21 -4.65
C GLN A 222 -23.32 -21.81 -4.28
N GLN A 223 -23.13 -23.11 -4.50
CA GLN A 223 -21.86 -23.78 -4.20
C GLN A 223 -20.70 -23.20 -5.01
N TRP A 224 -20.90 -22.92 -6.30
CA TRP A 224 -19.86 -22.34 -7.14
C TRP A 224 -19.64 -20.85 -6.87
N TYR A 225 -20.69 -20.11 -6.53
CA TYR A 225 -20.58 -18.76 -6.00
C TYR A 225 -19.72 -18.74 -4.74
N ASP A 226 -20.02 -19.58 -3.73
CA ASP A 226 -19.27 -19.62 -2.48
C ASP A 226 -17.79 -19.92 -2.72
N LYS A 227 -17.47 -20.87 -3.62
CA LYS A 227 -16.08 -21.17 -4.01
C LYS A 227 -15.38 -20.01 -4.71
N GLY A 228 -16.08 -19.34 -5.63
CA GLY A 228 -15.55 -18.16 -6.31
C GLY A 228 -15.26 -17.03 -5.31
N MET A 229 -16.20 -16.77 -4.40
CA MET A 229 -16.03 -15.77 -3.34
C MET A 229 -14.86 -16.06 -2.41
N THR A 230 -14.68 -17.33 -2.00
CA THR A 230 -13.49 -17.73 -1.22
C THR A 230 -12.21 -17.45 -2.02
N SER A 231 -12.17 -17.80 -3.30
CA SER A 231 -10.97 -17.60 -4.12
C SER A 231 -10.68 -16.13 -4.40
N LEU A 232 -11.72 -15.33 -4.62
CA LEU A 232 -11.61 -13.88 -4.77
C LEU A 232 -11.00 -13.25 -3.52
N LEU A 233 -11.49 -13.59 -2.32
CA LEU A 233 -10.97 -13.03 -1.07
C LEU A 233 -9.49 -13.39 -0.86
N GLU A 234 -9.11 -14.63 -1.13
CA GLU A 234 -7.73 -15.11 -0.98
C GLU A 234 -6.77 -14.52 -2.02
N TRP A 235 -7.25 -14.20 -3.23
CA TRP A 235 -6.38 -13.73 -4.32
C TRP A 235 -6.37 -12.21 -4.51
N LEU A 236 -7.34 -11.47 -3.97
CA LEU A 236 -7.35 -10.01 -4.02
C LEU A 236 -6.02 -9.34 -3.60
N PRO A 237 -5.30 -9.83 -2.55
CA PRO A 237 -3.96 -9.33 -2.22
C PRO A 237 -2.96 -9.36 -3.39
N LEU A 238 -3.05 -10.33 -4.30
CA LEU A 238 -2.15 -10.46 -5.45
C LEU A 238 -2.36 -9.35 -6.50
N TYR A 239 -3.53 -8.70 -6.49
CA TYR A 239 -3.85 -7.59 -7.39
C TYR A 239 -3.45 -6.22 -6.82
N ASP A 240 -3.15 -6.12 -5.52
CA ASP A 240 -2.96 -4.83 -4.87
C ASP A 240 -1.54 -4.26 -5.06
N THR A 241 -1.40 -3.21 -5.87
CA THR A 241 -0.13 -2.50 -6.07
C THR A 241 0.15 -1.47 -4.99
N GLY A 242 -0.78 -1.23 -4.06
CA GLY A 242 -0.70 -0.22 -3.00
C GLY A 242 -1.23 1.15 -3.42
N TYR A 243 -1.52 1.33 -4.71
CA TYR A 243 -2.12 2.55 -5.27
C TYR A 243 -3.18 2.25 -6.34
N TRP A 244 -3.30 1.00 -6.80
CA TRP A 244 -4.31 0.54 -7.75
C TRP A 244 -4.51 -0.99 -7.65
N LEU A 245 -5.64 -1.50 -8.13
CA LEU A 245 -5.81 -2.94 -8.33
C LEU A 245 -5.46 -3.32 -9.77
N ARG A 246 -4.55 -4.28 -9.95
CA ARG A 246 -4.22 -4.88 -11.24
C ARG A 246 -5.48 -5.40 -11.93
N TYR A 247 -5.44 -5.41 -13.25
CA TYR A 247 -6.53 -5.98 -14.04
C TYR A 247 -6.52 -7.52 -14.04
N ASP A 248 -5.33 -8.10 -14.06
CA ASP A 248 -5.06 -9.54 -14.15
C ASP A 248 -3.78 -9.89 -13.38
N LEU A 249 -3.50 -11.19 -13.19
CA LEU A 249 -2.27 -11.68 -12.55
C LEU A 249 -1.14 -11.99 -13.54
N ASN A 250 -1.39 -11.89 -14.85
CA ASN A 250 -0.35 -11.99 -15.87
C ASN A 250 0.60 -10.77 -15.79
N PRO A 251 1.90 -10.95 -15.48
CA PRO A 251 2.80 -9.81 -15.39
C PRO A 251 3.22 -9.29 -16.77
N LYS A 252 3.57 -8.01 -16.81
CA LYS A 252 4.38 -7.41 -17.85
C LYS A 252 5.82 -7.90 -17.69
N LYS A 253 6.31 -8.67 -18.67
CA LYS A 253 7.61 -9.37 -18.59
C LYS A 253 8.77 -8.58 -19.19
N GLU A 254 8.46 -7.71 -20.15
CA GLU A 254 9.45 -6.94 -20.91
C GLU A 254 9.19 -5.43 -20.79
N GLY A 255 10.25 -4.64 -20.87
CA GLY A 255 10.16 -3.17 -20.87
C GLY A 255 9.54 -2.61 -19.58
N LEU A 256 9.91 -3.18 -18.43
CA LEU A 256 9.68 -2.55 -17.13
C LEU A 256 10.47 -1.25 -17.08
N LEU A 257 9.81 -0.16 -16.73
CA LEU A 257 10.37 1.18 -16.84
C LEU A 257 10.48 1.83 -15.46
N PHE A 258 11.71 2.11 -15.07
CA PHE A 258 12.05 2.77 -13.81
C PHE A 258 12.77 4.10 -14.07
N ARG A 259 12.78 4.96 -13.05
CA ARG A 259 13.66 6.14 -12.98
C ARG A 259 14.10 6.40 -11.54
N LEU A 260 15.24 7.06 -11.37
CA LEU A 260 15.68 7.63 -10.11
C LEU A 260 15.22 9.08 -10.02
N ASN A 261 14.67 9.46 -8.87
CA ASN A 261 14.16 10.79 -8.61
C ASN A 261 14.54 11.28 -7.21
N ASP A 262 14.38 12.58 -6.98
CA ASP A 262 14.35 13.15 -5.64
C ASP A 262 12.98 12.88 -5.00
N PRO A 263 12.91 12.29 -3.79
CA PRO A 263 11.64 11.90 -3.19
C PRO A 263 10.72 13.07 -2.83
N GLU A 264 11.23 14.30 -2.77
CA GLU A 264 10.48 15.50 -2.38
C GLU A 264 9.98 16.29 -3.59
N GLY A 265 10.36 15.89 -4.81
CA GLY A 265 10.07 16.58 -6.07
C GLY A 265 11.13 17.62 -6.46
N GLY A 266 12.29 17.62 -5.79
CA GLY A 266 13.37 18.58 -5.97
C GLY A 266 14.33 18.27 -7.11
N THR A 267 15.58 18.72 -6.95
CA THR A 267 16.68 18.46 -7.91
C THR A 267 17.35 17.14 -7.58
N LEU A 268 17.39 16.22 -8.54
CA LEU A 268 18.10 14.96 -8.40
C LEU A 268 19.59 15.18 -8.14
N ASP A 269 20.15 14.47 -7.17
CA ASP A 269 21.58 14.53 -6.85
C ASP A 269 22.47 13.84 -7.91
N GLU A 270 23.74 14.25 -8.01
CA GLU A 270 24.67 13.56 -8.90
C GLU A 270 25.15 12.23 -8.27
N LEU A 271 24.96 11.11 -8.97
CA LEU A 271 25.36 9.78 -8.51
C LEU A 271 26.12 9.00 -9.59
N ALA A 272 27.25 8.38 -9.24
CA ALA A 272 27.96 7.49 -10.17
C ALA A 272 27.49 6.04 -9.99
N ILE A 273 26.95 5.45 -11.04
CA ILE A 273 26.39 4.09 -11.05
C ILE A 273 27.25 3.20 -11.96
N ASP A 274 27.56 2.01 -11.47
CA ASP A 274 28.39 0.97 -12.11
C ASP A 274 27.54 -0.18 -12.64
N GLU A 275 26.51 -0.58 -11.90
CA GLU A 275 25.69 -1.73 -12.27
C GLU A 275 24.24 -1.54 -11.82
N ILE A 276 23.31 -2.00 -12.65
CA ILE A 276 21.91 -2.22 -12.27
C ILE A 276 21.56 -3.66 -12.63
N ARG A 277 21.04 -4.42 -11.67
CA ARG A 277 20.81 -5.86 -11.81
C ARG A 277 19.46 -6.27 -11.24
N LEU A 278 18.67 -6.98 -12.03
CA LEU A 278 17.43 -7.62 -11.58
C LEU A 278 17.67 -9.12 -11.47
N THR A 279 17.48 -9.69 -10.28
CA THR A 279 17.75 -11.10 -9.99
C THR A 279 16.46 -11.80 -9.55
N ASP A 280 16.22 -12.99 -10.09
CA ASP A 280 15.21 -13.90 -9.54
C ASP A 280 15.87 -14.82 -8.51
N PRO A 281 15.55 -14.69 -7.20
CA PRO A 281 16.16 -15.52 -6.17
C PRO A 281 15.76 -17.01 -6.28
N LEU A 282 14.66 -17.34 -6.95
CA LEU A 282 14.20 -18.72 -7.11
C LEU A 282 15.03 -19.49 -8.13
N THR A 283 15.34 -18.86 -9.26
CA THR A 283 16.09 -19.47 -10.37
C THR A 283 17.59 -19.16 -10.31
N GLY A 284 17.97 -18.06 -9.67
CA GLY A 284 19.32 -17.50 -9.68
C GLY A 284 19.69 -16.83 -11.01
N GLU A 285 18.73 -16.66 -11.92
CA GLU A 285 18.93 -15.94 -13.17
C GLU A 285 18.88 -14.43 -12.92
N SER A 286 19.64 -13.68 -13.70
CA SER A 286 19.73 -12.22 -13.57
C SER A 286 19.86 -11.54 -14.91
N VAL A 287 19.21 -10.39 -15.04
CA VAL A 287 19.48 -9.42 -16.11
C VAL A 287 20.32 -8.29 -15.53
N THR A 288 21.34 -7.86 -16.26
CA THR A 288 22.33 -6.90 -15.76
C THR A 288 22.65 -5.85 -16.82
N ILE A 289 22.59 -4.60 -16.41
CA ILE A 289 23.12 -3.45 -17.15
C ILE A 289 24.48 -3.10 -16.53
N ASP A 290 25.57 -3.36 -17.28
CA ASP A 290 26.91 -2.87 -16.96
C ASP A 290 26.99 -1.39 -17.37
N VAL A 291 26.82 -0.50 -16.39
CA VAL A 291 26.58 0.92 -16.63
C VAL A 291 27.89 1.60 -17.06
N GLY A 292 27.87 2.25 -18.23
CA GLY A 292 29.05 2.83 -18.87
C GLY A 292 29.81 1.86 -19.77
N ALA A 293 29.36 0.61 -19.91
CA ALA A 293 29.88 -0.30 -20.93
C ALA A 293 29.29 0.00 -22.31
N GLN A 294 29.98 -0.48 -23.35
CA GLN A 294 29.52 -0.28 -24.73
C GLN A 294 28.22 -1.04 -24.98
N GLY A 295 27.12 -0.31 -25.21
CA GLY A 295 25.81 -0.88 -25.55
C GLY A 295 24.79 -0.84 -24.41
N ASP A 296 25.16 -0.26 -23.25
CA ASP A 296 24.26 -0.05 -22.10
C ASP A 296 23.05 0.86 -22.40
N MET A 297 23.06 1.57 -23.52
CA MET A 297 21.94 2.37 -24.04
C MET A 297 21.35 1.82 -25.35
N ASP A 298 21.65 0.57 -25.71
CA ASP A 298 21.11 -0.08 -26.92
C ASP A 298 19.79 -0.80 -26.61
N ALA A 299 18.68 -0.25 -27.07
CA ALA A 299 17.35 -0.83 -26.88
C ALA A 299 17.20 -2.27 -27.44
N ALA A 300 18.06 -2.68 -28.37
CA ALA A 300 18.06 -4.05 -28.88
C ALA A 300 18.56 -5.10 -27.86
N SER A 301 19.10 -4.67 -26.72
CA SER A 301 19.52 -5.54 -25.62
C SER A 301 18.39 -6.00 -24.70
N GLY A 302 17.19 -5.41 -24.83
CA GLY A 302 16.05 -5.62 -23.92
C GLY A 302 16.15 -4.74 -22.68
N SER A 303 17.25 -4.85 -21.94
CA SER A 303 17.53 -4.06 -20.74
C SER A 303 18.63 -3.03 -20.94
N TYR A 304 18.27 -1.74 -20.83
CA TYR A 304 19.12 -0.62 -21.23
C TYR A 304 18.75 0.69 -20.51
N LEU A 305 19.65 1.66 -20.58
CA LEU A 305 19.46 3.02 -20.07
C LEU A 305 18.97 3.96 -21.17
N ALA A 306 18.13 4.92 -20.80
CA ALA A 306 17.71 6.01 -21.68
C ALA A 306 17.48 7.30 -20.88
N GLY A 307 17.18 8.39 -21.59
CA GLY A 307 16.99 9.71 -20.98
C GLY A 307 18.25 10.58 -21.03
N LEU A 308 18.10 11.87 -20.71
CA LEU A 308 19.16 12.88 -20.89
C LEU A 308 20.00 13.13 -19.64
N ASP A 309 19.61 12.58 -18.48
CA ASP A 309 20.27 12.84 -17.20
C ASP A 309 21.46 11.90 -16.96
N TRP A 310 21.66 10.94 -17.86
CA TRP A 310 22.86 10.11 -17.89
C TRP A 310 24.01 10.83 -18.59
N GLN A 311 25.10 11.06 -17.86
CA GLN A 311 26.35 11.54 -18.46
C GLN A 311 26.98 10.50 -19.39
N ALA A 312 27.95 10.96 -20.17
CA ALA A 312 28.74 10.09 -21.03
C ALA A 312 29.47 9.01 -20.22
N GLU A 313 29.63 7.84 -20.83
CA GLU A 313 30.43 6.73 -20.29
C GLU A 313 31.79 7.21 -19.77
N SER A 314 32.17 6.73 -18.59
CA SER A 314 33.45 7.05 -17.97
C SER A 314 33.95 5.91 -17.11
N THR A 315 35.06 6.11 -16.40
CA THR A 315 35.60 5.12 -15.48
C THR A 315 35.91 5.74 -14.13
N LEU A 316 35.50 5.08 -13.05
CA LEU A 316 35.76 5.49 -11.67
C LEU A 316 36.27 4.28 -10.87
N ASP A 317 37.38 4.44 -10.15
CA ASP A 317 38.00 3.35 -9.38
C ASP A 317 38.26 2.04 -10.16
N GLY A 318 38.43 2.12 -11.48
CA GLY A 318 38.64 0.97 -12.36
C GLY A 318 37.37 0.26 -12.82
N ARG A 319 36.19 0.80 -12.47
CA ARG A 319 34.87 0.37 -12.91
C ARG A 319 34.35 1.23 -14.06
N THR A 320 33.49 0.66 -14.91
CA THR A 320 32.71 1.41 -15.90
C THR A 320 31.58 2.13 -15.17
N VAL A 321 31.33 3.40 -15.50
CA VAL A 321 30.24 4.14 -14.87
C VAL A 321 29.59 5.12 -15.83
N ARG A 322 28.34 5.45 -15.52
CA ARG A 322 27.71 6.72 -15.90
C ARG A 322 27.36 7.47 -14.64
N ARG A 323 27.42 8.80 -14.73
CA ARG A 323 27.05 9.68 -13.64
C ARG A 323 25.72 10.35 -13.96
N LEU A 324 24.87 10.49 -12.97
CA LEU A 324 23.66 11.30 -13.08
C LEU A 324 24.03 12.79 -13.11
N VAL A 325 23.28 13.58 -13.87
CA VAL A 325 23.34 15.04 -13.86
C VAL A 325 22.41 15.57 -12.79
N ALA A 326 22.82 16.63 -12.09
CA ALA A 326 21.89 17.37 -11.25
C ALA A 326 20.81 18.04 -12.12
N ALA A 327 19.58 17.55 -12.02
CA ALA A 327 18.48 17.93 -12.90
C ALA A 327 17.19 18.15 -12.10
N GLU A 328 16.42 19.17 -12.49
CA GLU A 328 15.06 19.40 -11.98
C GLU A 328 14.10 18.36 -12.58
N THR A 329 13.14 17.91 -11.78
CA THR A 329 12.14 16.93 -12.17
C THR A 329 11.15 17.55 -13.18
N GLU A 330 11.01 16.96 -14.37
CA GLU A 330 10.00 17.42 -15.34
C GLU A 330 8.63 16.73 -15.14
N SER A 331 7.55 17.47 -15.43
CA SER A 331 6.18 16.95 -15.40
C SER A 331 5.99 15.67 -16.21
N ASP A 332 5.22 14.73 -15.64
CA ASP A 332 4.89 13.45 -16.28
C ASP A 332 3.96 13.61 -17.50
N TYR A 333 3.21 14.71 -17.60
CA TYR A 333 2.19 14.93 -18.62
C TYR A 333 2.68 15.75 -19.84
N GLY A 334 2.37 15.28 -21.06
CA GLY A 334 2.11 16.18 -22.20
C GLY A 334 3.20 16.55 -23.24
N VAL A 335 4.35 15.86 -23.46
CA VAL A 335 5.27 16.18 -24.59
C VAL A 335 6.06 14.97 -25.16
N THR A 336 6.38 15.03 -26.48
CA THR A 336 7.11 14.07 -27.34
C THR A 336 8.65 14.22 -27.38
N ASP A 337 9.36 13.10 -27.62
CA ASP A 337 10.79 12.89 -27.95
C ASP A 337 11.86 13.37 -26.93
N ALA A 338 12.53 12.38 -26.30
CA ALA A 338 13.66 12.46 -25.36
C ALA A 338 13.44 13.38 -24.15
N LYS A 339 12.67 12.89 -23.17
CA LYS A 339 12.53 13.55 -21.85
C LYS A 339 13.88 13.53 -21.08
N PRO A 340 14.29 14.63 -20.42
CA PRO A 340 15.26 14.58 -19.32
C PRO A 340 14.65 13.72 -18.23
N ASN A 341 15.39 12.71 -17.78
CA ASN A 341 15.07 11.73 -16.75
C ASN A 341 16.15 10.62 -16.79
N THR A 342 16.15 9.76 -15.78
CA THR A 342 17.09 8.65 -15.58
C THR A 342 16.45 7.29 -15.94
N TYR A 343 15.93 7.15 -17.15
CA TYR A 343 15.18 5.94 -17.52
C TYR A 343 16.04 4.67 -17.51
N ILE A 344 15.50 3.63 -16.90
CA ILE A 344 16.06 2.29 -16.78
C ILE A 344 15.00 1.32 -17.27
N TYR A 345 15.30 0.63 -18.37
CA TYR A 345 14.46 -0.44 -18.92
C TYR A 345 15.02 -1.78 -18.49
N LEU A 346 14.18 -2.64 -17.91
CA LEU A 346 14.52 -3.99 -17.50
C LEU A 346 13.49 -4.99 -18.03
N ASP A 347 13.98 -6.16 -18.43
CA ASP A 347 13.15 -7.33 -18.67
C ASP A 347 13.29 -8.28 -17.47
N LEU A 348 12.26 -9.07 -17.19
CA LEU A 348 12.34 -10.09 -16.16
C LEU A 348 13.42 -11.12 -16.50
N PRO A 349 14.23 -11.56 -15.52
CA PRO A 349 15.13 -12.68 -15.71
C PRO A 349 14.33 -13.98 -15.83
N GLY A 350 14.65 -14.77 -16.86
CA GLY A 350 14.12 -16.12 -17.03
C GLY A 350 12.70 -16.18 -17.62
N GLU A 351 12.16 -17.40 -17.67
CA GLU A 351 10.78 -17.65 -18.11
C GLU A 351 9.82 -17.51 -16.92
N TRP A 352 8.74 -16.75 -17.11
CA TRP A 352 7.63 -16.69 -16.17
C TRP A 352 6.78 -17.95 -16.28
N THR A 353 6.47 -18.61 -15.16
CA THR A 353 5.82 -19.93 -15.16
C THR A 353 4.67 -20.09 -14.17
N ASP A 354 4.38 -19.07 -13.36
CA ASP A 354 3.36 -19.13 -12.31
C ASP A 354 2.78 -17.74 -12.02
N ASP A 355 1.55 -17.49 -12.47
CA ASP A 355 0.83 -16.22 -12.25
C ASP A 355 0.41 -16.02 -10.79
N LEU A 356 0.51 -17.05 -9.94
CA LEU A 356 0.22 -16.97 -8.49
C LEU A 356 1.49 -16.81 -7.64
N ARG A 357 2.65 -16.57 -8.28
CA ARG A 357 3.94 -16.31 -7.59
C ARG A 357 3.82 -15.14 -6.62
N THR A 358 4.38 -15.30 -5.42
CA THR A 358 4.48 -14.24 -4.40
C THR A 358 5.92 -13.81 -4.12
N GLU A 359 6.91 -14.60 -4.51
CA GLU A 359 8.32 -14.34 -4.21
C GLU A 359 8.86 -13.14 -4.99
N TRP A 360 9.46 -12.21 -4.25
CA TRP A 360 10.03 -10.97 -4.78
C TRP A 360 11.20 -11.23 -5.74
N PHE A 361 11.38 -10.33 -6.68
CA PHE A 361 12.66 -10.15 -7.37
C PHE A 361 13.54 -9.15 -6.61
N GLU A 362 14.84 -9.21 -6.86
CA GLU A 362 15.84 -8.37 -6.22
C GLU A 362 16.42 -7.39 -7.26
N LEU A 363 16.01 -6.13 -7.18
CA LEU A 363 16.54 -5.04 -8.02
C LEU A 363 17.68 -4.34 -7.29
N THR A 364 18.91 -4.61 -7.70
CA THR A 364 20.12 -4.10 -7.09
C THR A 364 20.73 -2.96 -7.90
N ILE A 365 21.10 -1.87 -7.22
CA ILE A 365 21.86 -0.74 -7.79
C ILE A 365 23.23 -0.68 -7.11
N VAL A 366 24.29 -0.70 -7.92
CA VAL A 366 25.69 -0.56 -7.45
C VAL A 366 26.18 0.84 -7.78
N TYR A 367 26.47 1.63 -6.75
CA TYR A 367 26.83 3.04 -6.90
C TYR A 367 27.98 3.46 -5.99
N LYS A 368 28.57 4.60 -6.33
CA LYS A 368 29.57 5.28 -5.52
C LYS A 368 28.88 6.28 -4.59
N ASP A 369 28.97 6.05 -3.29
CA ASP A 369 28.33 6.88 -2.25
C ASP A 369 29.15 8.14 -1.95
N GLU A 370 29.28 9.05 -2.93
CA GLU A 370 30.20 10.20 -2.87
C GLU A 370 29.71 11.34 -1.97
N GLN A 371 28.40 11.46 -1.79
CA GLN A 371 27.76 12.54 -1.03
C GLN A 371 26.53 12.04 -0.28
N GLU A 372 26.15 12.78 0.76
CA GLU A 372 24.87 12.61 1.43
C GLU A 372 23.76 13.14 0.53
N GLY A 373 22.61 12.48 0.52
CA GLY A 373 21.45 12.86 -0.29
C GLY A 373 20.27 11.94 -0.03
N ARG A 374 19.16 12.16 -0.75
CA ARG A 374 18.01 11.25 -0.79
C ARG A 374 17.69 10.96 -2.25
N MET A 375 17.41 9.71 -2.55
CA MET A 375 16.95 9.29 -3.88
C MET A 375 15.93 8.18 -3.71
N VAL A 376 14.96 8.16 -4.60
CA VAL A 376 13.96 7.11 -4.69
C VAL A 376 13.94 6.52 -6.08
N LEU A 377 13.78 5.20 -6.15
CA LEU A 377 13.46 4.51 -7.38
C LEU A 377 11.94 4.54 -7.58
N GLU A 378 11.53 5.10 -8.71
CA GLU A 378 10.14 5.14 -9.15
C GLU A 378 9.94 4.18 -10.32
N GLN A 379 8.72 3.66 -10.43
CA GLN A 379 8.28 2.82 -11.54
C GLN A 379 7.15 3.51 -12.29
N ARG A 380 7.08 3.27 -13.60
CA ARG A 380 5.91 3.63 -14.42
C ARG A 380 4.63 3.06 -13.76
N SER A 381 3.71 3.94 -13.41
CA SER A 381 2.43 3.56 -12.80
C SER A 381 1.60 2.71 -13.76
N ILE A 382 0.82 1.77 -13.22
CA ILE A 382 -0.19 1.07 -14.00
C ILE A 382 -1.47 1.90 -14.17
N ALA A 383 -1.67 2.93 -13.34
CA ALA A 383 -2.86 3.79 -13.41
C ALA A 383 -2.60 5.17 -12.73
N PRO A 384 -2.68 6.28 -13.48
CA PRO A 384 -2.67 6.34 -14.93
C PRO A 384 -1.30 5.92 -15.50
N ASP A 385 -1.26 5.23 -16.64
CA ASP A 385 -0.03 4.82 -17.35
C ASP A 385 0.72 6.00 -18.01
N GLU A 386 0.69 7.17 -17.37
CA GLU A 386 1.47 8.34 -17.74
C GLU A 386 2.37 8.82 -16.60
N GLU A 387 2.07 8.48 -15.36
CA GLU A 387 2.79 8.88 -14.15
C GLU A 387 3.85 7.87 -13.73
N TYR A 388 4.74 8.31 -12.84
CA TYR A 388 5.60 7.43 -12.07
C TYR A 388 5.16 7.44 -10.60
N VAL A 389 5.35 6.31 -9.94
CA VAL A 389 5.08 6.14 -8.52
C VAL A 389 6.36 5.65 -7.84
N ALA A 390 6.67 6.20 -6.68
CA ALA A 390 7.74 5.69 -5.83
C ALA A 390 7.46 4.23 -5.49
N MET A 391 8.47 3.37 -5.65
CA MET A 391 8.37 2.00 -5.16
C MET A 391 8.27 2.02 -3.63
N ARG A 392 7.46 1.13 -3.03
CA ARG A 392 7.20 1.05 -1.57
C ARG A 392 8.47 1.09 -0.71
N ASP A 393 9.55 0.49 -1.22
CA ASP A 393 10.87 0.36 -0.59
C ASP A 393 12.00 0.98 -1.44
N GLY A 394 11.65 1.89 -2.35
CA GLY A 394 12.53 2.38 -3.41
C GLY A 394 13.62 3.35 -2.95
N GLU A 395 13.64 3.78 -1.69
CA GLU A 395 14.61 4.77 -1.21
C GLU A 395 16.04 4.20 -1.10
N LEU A 396 17.01 4.92 -1.66
CA LEU A 396 18.44 4.61 -1.61
C LEU A 396 19.11 5.28 -0.40
N LEU A 397 20.00 4.55 0.28
CA LEU A 397 20.78 5.07 1.41
C LEU A 397 22.07 5.80 0.96
N LEU A 398 22.03 7.12 0.81
CA LEU A 398 23.20 7.94 0.48
C LEU A 398 23.79 8.59 1.74
N THR A 399 24.97 8.10 2.17
CA THR A 399 25.62 8.55 3.42
C THR A 399 26.84 9.43 3.18
N GLY A 400 27.31 9.54 1.93
CA GLY A 400 28.55 10.24 1.60
C GLY A 400 29.82 9.55 2.12
N SER A 401 29.77 8.23 2.32
CA SER A 401 30.90 7.45 2.85
C SER A 401 32.14 7.43 1.94
N GLY A 402 31.96 7.71 0.65
CA GLY A 402 32.98 7.61 -0.39
C GLY A 402 33.32 6.17 -0.79
N GLU A 403 32.54 5.18 -0.32
CA GLU A 403 32.70 3.76 -0.65
C GLU A 403 31.79 3.35 -1.82
N TRP A 404 32.05 2.16 -2.38
CA TRP A 404 31.12 1.52 -3.31
C TRP A 404 30.06 0.79 -2.50
N ARG A 405 28.79 1.04 -2.81
CA ARG A 405 27.65 0.42 -2.16
C ARG A 405 26.84 -0.39 -3.14
N GLU A 406 26.16 -1.38 -2.60
CA GLU A 406 25.18 -2.21 -3.28
C GLU A 406 23.89 -2.06 -2.48
N TRP A 407 22.82 -1.60 -3.13
CA TRP A 407 21.53 -1.40 -2.47
C TRP A 407 20.46 -2.14 -3.26
N THR A 408 19.73 -3.03 -2.58
CA THR A 408 18.72 -3.88 -3.20
C THR A 408 17.32 -3.41 -2.81
N ILE A 409 16.43 -3.36 -3.79
CA ILE A 409 15.03 -2.96 -3.68
C ILE A 409 14.18 -4.17 -4.06
N PRO A 410 13.18 -4.54 -3.24
CA PRO A 410 12.26 -5.61 -3.60
C PRO A 410 11.34 -5.18 -4.74
N LEU A 411 11.30 -5.97 -5.81
CA LEU A 411 10.32 -5.83 -6.89
C LEU A 411 9.29 -6.96 -6.74
N ARG A 412 8.07 -6.61 -6.34
CA ARG A 412 7.03 -7.59 -6.04
C ARG A 412 6.30 -8.00 -7.33
N PRO A 413 5.77 -9.22 -7.41
CA PRO A 413 4.87 -9.61 -8.51
C PRO A 413 3.70 -8.65 -8.71
N SER A 414 3.16 -8.07 -7.64
CA SER A 414 2.12 -7.02 -7.70
C SER A 414 2.55 -5.76 -8.44
N ASP A 415 3.85 -5.47 -8.50
CA ASP A 415 4.38 -4.27 -9.16
C ASP A 415 4.51 -4.49 -10.69
N LEU A 416 4.33 -5.71 -11.18
CA LEU A 416 4.55 -6.09 -12.59
C LEU A 416 3.28 -5.98 -13.45
N GLY A 417 2.26 -5.23 -13.02
CA GLY A 417 1.00 -5.13 -13.74
C GLY A 417 1.10 -4.42 -15.10
N TRP A 418 0.16 -4.76 -15.99
CA TRP A 418 -0.10 -3.97 -17.20
C TRP A 418 -0.91 -2.71 -16.87
N PRO A 419 -0.82 -1.66 -17.71
CA PRO A 419 -1.68 -0.47 -17.62
C PRO A 419 -3.17 -0.80 -17.46
N VAL A 420 -3.82 -0.18 -16.47
CA VAL A 420 -5.24 -0.33 -16.17
C VAL A 420 -5.92 1.03 -16.36
N GLY A 421 -6.92 1.06 -17.23
CA GLY A 421 -7.73 2.25 -17.44
C GLY A 421 -8.71 2.52 -16.31
N GLU A 422 -9.08 3.79 -16.13
CA GLU A 422 -10.08 4.26 -15.14
C GLU A 422 -11.37 3.44 -15.19
N LEU A 423 -11.86 3.14 -16.39
CA LEU A 423 -13.07 2.35 -16.65
C LEU A 423 -13.05 0.97 -15.95
N TYR A 424 -11.90 0.31 -15.89
CA TYR A 424 -11.77 -0.98 -15.22
C TYR A 424 -11.67 -0.81 -13.71
N GLY A 425 -11.03 0.26 -13.24
CA GLY A 425 -11.08 0.66 -11.83
C GLY A 425 -12.53 0.87 -11.35
N GLU A 426 -13.35 1.59 -12.13
CA GLU A 426 -14.79 1.76 -11.83
C GLU A 426 -15.53 0.42 -11.73
N LYS A 427 -15.23 -0.54 -12.63
CA LYS A 427 -15.86 -1.87 -12.59
C LYS A 427 -15.38 -2.70 -11.41
N HIS A 428 -14.12 -2.58 -11.00
CA HIS A 428 -13.65 -3.22 -9.77
C HIS A 428 -14.45 -2.72 -8.57
N VAL A 429 -14.59 -1.39 -8.41
CA VAL A 429 -15.43 -0.80 -7.35
C VAL A 429 -16.87 -1.28 -7.43
N GLN A 430 -17.50 -1.16 -8.61
CA GLN A 430 -18.91 -1.55 -8.81
C GLN A 430 -19.16 -3.02 -8.45
N TYR A 431 -18.30 -3.94 -8.88
CA TYR A 431 -18.49 -5.36 -8.64
C TYR A 431 -18.16 -5.74 -7.20
N LEU A 432 -17.12 -5.16 -6.60
CA LEU A 432 -16.80 -5.36 -5.19
C LEU A 432 -17.94 -4.84 -4.30
N ASP A 433 -18.53 -3.68 -4.59
CA ASP A 433 -19.68 -3.15 -3.86
C ASP A 433 -20.87 -4.12 -3.88
N VAL A 434 -21.20 -4.69 -5.04
CA VAL A 434 -22.28 -5.67 -5.19
C VAL A 434 -21.97 -6.95 -4.40
N LEU A 435 -20.73 -7.44 -4.46
CA LEU A 435 -20.32 -8.67 -3.78
C LEU A 435 -20.19 -8.48 -2.26
N ALA A 436 -19.83 -7.28 -1.80
CA ALA A 436 -19.73 -6.93 -0.39
C ALA A 436 -21.09 -6.97 0.34
N GLU A 437 -22.22 -6.84 -0.37
CA GLU A 437 -23.56 -7.03 0.21
C GLU A 437 -23.75 -8.43 0.80
N ASP A 438 -23.08 -9.43 0.23
CA ASP A 438 -23.14 -10.84 0.64
C ASP A 438 -21.92 -11.28 1.49
N SER A 439 -20.79 -10.55 1.43
CA SER A 439 -19.54 -10.88 2.13
C SER A 439 -18.89 -9.63 2.76
N PRO A 440 -19.07 -9.41 4.09
CA PRO A 440 -18.51 -8.24 4.77
C PRO A 440 -17.00 -8.08 4.61
N ASP A 441 -16.25 -9.17 4.51
CA ASP A 441 -14.79 -9.14 4.34
C ASP A 441 -14.36 -8.51 3.00
N LEU A 442 -15.24 -8.46 2.00
CA LEU A 442 -14.97 -7.77 0.73
C LEU A 442 -15.26 -6.27 0.79
N ALA A 443 -15.95 -5.78 1.82
CA ALA A 443 -16.21 -4.34 1.96
C ALA A 443 -14.91 -3.54 2.08
N GLN A 444 -13.92 -4.08 2.81
CA GLN A 444 -12.59 -3.49 2.92
C GLN A 444 -11.90 -3.37 1.55
N TRP A 445 -12.05 -4.39 0.69
CA TRP A 445 -11.51 -4.37 -0.67
C TRP A 445 -12.25 -3.41 -1.61
N ALA A 446 -13.56 -3.25 -1.44
CA ALA A 446 -14.33 -2.23 -2.14
C ALA A 446 -13.84 -0.82 -1.78
N ASP A 447 -13.56 -0.58 -0.50
CA ASP A 447 -13.01 0.68 0.00
C ASP A 447 -11.59 0.94 -0.53
N VAL A 448 -10.73 -0.08 -0.60
CA VAL A 448 -9.40 0.00 -1.24
C VAL A 448 -9.53 0.42 -2.71
N ALA A 449 -10.34 -0.29 -3.50
CA ALA A 449 -10.53 0.02 -4.91
C ALA A 449 -11.09 1.43 -5.11
N ARG A 450 -12.02 1.86 -4.25
CA ARG A 450 -12.63 3.20 -4.30
C ARG A 450 -11.63 4.29 -3.95
N GLY A 451 -10.84 4.09 -2.90
CA GLY A 451 -9.77 4.99 -2.48
C GLY A 451 -8.76 5.22 -3.60
N TYR A 452 -8.29 4.15 -4.25
CA TYR A 452 -7.38 4.26 -5.39
C TYR A 452 -7.98 5.02 -6.57
N LEU A 453 -9.21 4.67 -6.98
CA LEU A 453 -9.90 5.35 -8.07
C LEU A 453 -10.06 6.86 -7.81
N ASN A 454 -10.53 7.22 -6.62
CA ASN A 454 -10.77 8.61 -6.25
C ASN A 454 -9.46 9.40 -6.08
N ALA A 455 -8.40 8.78 -5.56
CA ALA A 455 -7.09 9.41 -5.46
C ALA A 455 -6.52 9.74 -6.85
N ALA A 456 -6.57 8.80 -7.80
CA ALA A 456 -6.13 9.04 -9.17
C ALA A 456 -6.96 10.15 -9.85
N ARG A 457 -8.29 10.11 -9.70
CA ARG A 457 -9.18 11.18 -10.21
C ARG A 457 -8.82 12.55 -9.65
N MET A 458 -8.56 12.63 -8.35
CA MET A 458 -8.15 13.87 -7.70
C MET A 458 -6.84 14.41 -8.30
N LYS A 459 -5.84 13.54 -8.54
CA LYS A 459 -4.58 13.94 -9.19
C LYS A 459 -4.78 14.42 -10.64
N MET A 460 -5.69 13.78 -11.39
CA MET A 460 -5.94 14.13 -12.80
C MET A 460 -6.78 15.41 -12.99
N ASN A 461 -7.77 15.66 -12.13
CA ASN A 461 -8.71 16.78 -12.29
C ASN A 461 -9.19 17.36 -10.93
N ALA A 462 -8.24 17.75 -10.09
CA ALA A 462 -8.47 18.19 -8.72
C ALA A 462 -9.55 19.29 -8.56
N ALA A 463 -9.60 20.24 -9.51
CA ALA A 463 -10.54 21.35 -9.44
C ALA A 463 -12.01 20.92 -9.55
N GLU A 464 -12.31 19.93 -10.41
CA GLU A 464 -13.67 19.37 -10.52
C GLU A 464 -13.97 18.43 -9.35
N GLN A 465 -13.01 17.57 -9.00
CA GLN A 465 -13.21 16.57 -7.95
C GLN A 465 -13.45 17.17 -6.56
N ILE A 466 -12.78 18.29 -6.22
CA ILE A 466 -13.01 18.96 -4.94
C ILE A 466 -14.38 19.66 -4.87
N GLU A 467 -14.98 20.04 -6.00
CA GLU A 467 -16.35 20.58 -6.04
C GLU A 467 -17.40 19.49 -5.77
N GLU A 468 -17.09 18.24 -6.11
CA GLU A 468 -17.94 17.07 -5.87
C GLU A 468 -17.77 16.48 -4.45
N ALA A 469 -16.61 16.71 -3.82
CA ALA A 469 -16.31 16.21 -2.48
C ALA A 469 -17.26 16.77 -1.41
N SER A 470 -17.61 15.93 -0.43
CA SER A 470 -18.45 16.33 0.69
C SER A 470 -17.60 17.07 1.74
N ILE A 471 -17.76 18.39 1.87
CA ILE A 471 -17.03 19.15 2.88
C ILE A 471 -17.66 18.95 4.26
N VAL A 472 -16.93 18.32 5.18
CA VAL A 472 -17.37 18.01 6.54
C VAL A 472 -16.73 18.92 7.58
N GLU A 473 -17.39 19.07 8.73
CA GLU A 473 -16.90 19.91 9.83
C GLU A 473 -15.70 19.25 10.52
N ALA A 474 -14.58 20.00 10.61
CA ALA A 474 -13.39 19.59 11.33
C ALA A 474 -13.68 19.37 12.82
N GLN A 475 -13.27 18.21 13.36
CA GLN A 475 -13.51 17.84 14.75
C GLN A 475 -12.27 18.08 15.63
N GLU A 476 -12.47 18.75 16.77
CA GLU A 476 -11.38 18.93 17.74
C GLU A 476 -11.07 17.59 18.42
N MET A 477 -9.85 17.09 18.23
CA MET A 477 -9.39 15.93 18.99
C MET A 477 -8.93 16.39 20.37
N VAL A 478 -9.68 15.97 21.38
CA VAL A 478 -9.25 16.07 22.78
C VAL A 478 -8.69 14.71 23.18
N LEU A 479 -7.37 14.64 23.37
CA LEU A 479 -6.75 13.41 23.86
C LEU A 479 -7.32 13.05 25.24
N PRO A 480 -7.66 11.78 25.48
CA PRO A 480 -8.02 11.30 26.81
C PRO A 480 -6.87 11.51 27.81
N GLU A 481 -7.20 11.48 29.10
CA GLU A 481 -6.18 11.51 30.15
C GLU A 481 -5.27 10.29 30.00
N GLN A 482 -3.99 10.55 29.71
CA GLN A 482 -2.98 9.52 29.47
C GLN A 482 -2.72 8.72 30.75
N THR A 483 -2.23 7.48 30.64
CA THR A 483 -1.89 6.64 31.81
C THR A 483 -0.37 6.50 31.98
N PRO A 484 0.34 7.56 32.41
CA PRO A 484 1.79 7.49 32.54
C PRO A 484 2.18 6.63 33.75
N THR A 485 3.13 5.73 33.51
CA THR A 485 3.79 4.95 34.56
C THR A 485 4.75 5.83 35.34
N LEU A 486 4.77 5.68 36.67
CA LEU A 486 5.63 6.45 37.57
C LEU A 486 6.96 5.72 37.81
N PRO A 487 8.07 6.45 38.02
CA PRO A 487 9.41 5.89 38.15
C PRO A 487 9.68 5.34 39.56
N PHE A 488 8.78 4.52 40.10
CA PHE A 488 8.99 3.83 41.38
C PHE A 488 8.13 2.58 41.51
N TYR A 489 8.68 1.58 42.23
CA TYR A 489 8.04 0.30 42.46
C TYR A 489 7.84 0.04 43.96
N SER A 490 6.77 -0.69 44.29
CA SER A 490 6.51 -1.16 45.65
C SER A 490 6.30 -2.67 45.69
N LEU A 491 6.55 -3.28 46.84
CA LEU A 491 6.20 -4.68 47.09
C LEU A 491 4.81 -4.79 47.71
N ASP A 492 4.08 -5.84 47.33
CA ASP A 492 2.93 -6.33 48.08
C ASP A 492 3.37 -7.17 49.32
N ASP A 493 2.39 -7.68 50.07
CA ASP A 493 2.64 -8.53 51.25
C ASP A 493 3.26 -9.90 50.90
N GLY A 494 3.09 -10.35 49.64
CA GLY A 494 3.66 -11.58 49.10
C GLY A 494 5.10 -11.43 48.59
N GLY A 495 5.58 -10.19 48.46
CA GLY A 495 6.89 -9.88 47.89
C GLY A 495 6.89 -9.76 46.36
N VAL A 496 5.74 -9.52 45.73
CA VAL A 496 5.59 -9.24 44.30
C VAL A 496 5.70 -7.72 44.06
N ALA A 497 6.49 -7.35 43.07
CA ALA A 497 6.67 -5.97 42.66
C ALA A 497 5.45 -5.46 41.91
N ARG A 498 5.06 -4.23 42.24
CA ARG A 498 3.96 -3.48 41.61
C ARG A 498 4.50 -2.15 41.11
N GLN A 499 3.99 -1.74 39.97
CA GLN A 499 4.24 -0.40 39.44
C GLN A 499 3.17 0.57 39.91
N HIS A 500 3.48 1.85 39.85
CA HIS A 500 2.53 2.90 40.12
C HIS A 500 2.24 3.66 38.84
N VAL A 501 0.99 4.07 38.67
CA VAL A 501 0.53 4.96 37.59
C VAL A 501 0.17 6.31 38.19
N ALA A 502 0.13 7.37 37.38
CA ALA A 502 -0.37 8.66 37.86
C ALA A 502 -1.82 8.54 38.35
N GLY A 503 -2.14 9.21 39.45
CA GLY A 503 -3.50 9.40 39.94
C GLY A 503 -3.93 10.86 39.78
N GLU A 504 -5.17 11.18 40.17
CA GLU A 504 -5.75 12.53 40.03
C GLU A 504 -4.90 13.65 40.67
N ASP A 505 -4.19 13.34 41.77
CA ASP A 505 -3.34 14.29 42.51
C ASP A 505 -1.88 14.32 42.02
N THR A 506 -1.52 13.47 41.06
CA THR A 506 -0.13 13.36 40.57
C THR A 506 0.20 14.50 39.63
N VAL A 507 1.24 15.26 39.97
CA VAL A 507 1.74 16.34 39.13
C VAL A 507 2.81 15.82 38.17
N LEU A 508 2.55 16.02 36.88
CA LEU A 508 3.46 15.70 35.80
C LEU A 508 3.95 16.98 35.13
N VAL A 509 5.22 17.01 34.76
CA VAL A 509 5.84 18.05 33.93
C VAL A 509 6.33 17.37 32.67
N ASN A 510 5.76 17.75 31.52
CA ASN A 510 6.02 17.14 30.21
C ASN A 510 5.82 15.61 30.22
N GLY A 511 4.74 15.15 30.88
CA GLY A 511 4.41 13.72 31.00
C GLY A 511 5.24 12.94 32.02
N LEU A 512 6.28 13.54 32.60
CA LEU A 512 7.14 12.90 33.60
C LEU A 512 6.80 13.36 35.01
N TYR A 513 7.00 12.47 35.99
CA TYR A 513 6.76 12.78 37.40
C TYR A 513 7.63 13.94 37.92
N ASP A 514 7.01 14.98 38.50
CA ASP A 514 7.75 16.12 39.06
C ASP A 514 8.39 15.78 40.41
N SER A 515 9.60 15.24 40.36
CA SER A 515 10.39 14.96 41.57
C SER A 515 10.78 16.21 42.38
N SER A 516 10.68 17.41 41.82
CA SER A 516 10.98 18.67 42.53
C SER A 516 9.81 19.14 43.41
N HIS A 517 8.59 18.73 43.08
CA HIS A 517 7.38 18.92 43.88
C HIS A 517 6.66 17.58 44.05
N PRO A 518 7.21 16.66 44.87
CA PRO A 518 6.71 15.31 44.97
C PRO A 518 5.26 15.29 45.46
N THR A 519 4.39 14.71 44.64
CA THR A 519 2.96 14.51 44.88
C THR A 519 2.62 13.01 44.94
N PRO A 520 1.56 12.61 45.66
CA PRO A 520 1.12 11.22 45.66
C PRO A 520 0.92 10.65 44.26
N GLY A 521 1.39 9.41 44.05
CA GLY A 521 1.05 8.63 42.88
C GLY A 521 -0.32 7.97 43.00
N GLY A 522 -0.75 7.27 41.97
CA GLY A 522 -1.89 6.36 42.03
C GLY A 522 -1.62 5.11 42.86
N ASP A 523 -2.66 4.31 43.04
CA ASP A 523 -2.57 3.00 43.68
C ASP A 523 -1.65 2.07 42.88
N PRO A 524 -0.88 1.19 43.55
CA PRO A 524 -0.01 0.24 42.87
C PRO A 524 -0.82 -0.79 42.08
N VAL A 525 -0.40 -1.03 40.85
CA VAL A 525 -0.99 -2.01 39.93
C VAL A 525 0.00 -3.13 39.61
N TYR A 526 -0.55 -4.33 39.34
CA TYR A 526 0.26 -5.42 38.80
C TYR A 526 0.42 -5.23 37.30
N SER A 527 1.67 -5.31 36.84
CA SER A 527 2.03 -5.31 35.43
C SER A 527 2.74 -6.63 35.17
N PRO A 528 2.20 -7.52 34.31
CA PRO A 528 2.87 -8.79 33.99
C PRO A 528 4.30 -8.58 33.47
N TYR A 529 4.56 -7.46 32.80
CA TYR A 529 5.90 -7.05 32.40
C TYR A 529 6.81 -6.83 33.61
N ILE A 530 6.41 -5.99 34.58
CA ILE A 530 7.21 -5.71 35.79
C ILE A 530 7.39 -6.96 36.65
N VAL A 531 6.36 -7.79 36.78
CA VAL A 531 6.49 -9.07 37.52
C VAL A 531 7.46 -10.00 36.81
N SER A 532 7.44 -10.06 35.47
CA SER A 532 8.39 -10.83 34.68
C SER A 532 9.82 -10.32 34.84
N LEU A 533 10.03 -9.00 34.84
CA LEU A 533 11.34 -8.40 35.14
C LEU A 533 11.81 -8.75 36.56
N GLN A 534 10.92 -8.79 37.56
CA GLN A 534 11.27 -9.25 38.90
C GLN A 534 11.77 -10.71 38.88
N ALA A 535 11.08 -11.58 38.15
CA ALA A 535 11.48 -12.98 38.00
C ALA A 535 12.86 -13.12 37.31
N LEU A 536 13.07 -12.34 36.24
CA LEU A 536 14.27 -12.34 35.40
C LEU A 536 15.50 -11.71 36.04
N LEU A 537 15.33 -10.57 36.70
CA LEU A 537 16.42 -9.73 37.20
C LEU A 537 16.57 -9.82 38.72
N GLY A 538 15.51 -10.16 39.46
CA GLY A 538 15.50 -10.09 40.91
C GLY A 538 15.75 -8.65 41.39
N PRO A 539 16.72 -8.41 42.29
CA PRO A 539 17.06 -7.05 42.74
C PRO A 539 17.41 -6.06 41.62
N GLY A 540 17.87 -6.55 40.47
CA GLY A 540 18.23 -5.72 39.31
C GLY A 540 17.04 -5.01 38.65
N ILE A 541 15.80 -5.30 39.04
CA ILE A 541 14.60 -4.61 38.53
C ILE A 541 14.62 -3.09 38.76
N ILE A 542 15.39 -2.61 39.75
CA ILE A 542 15.49 -1.17 40.07
C ILE A 542 16.59 -0.45 39.25
N ASN A 543 17.36 -1.18 38.42
CA ASN A 543 18.42 -0.57 37.63
C ASN A 543 17.86 0.51 36.70
N GLY A 544 18.47 1.71 36.73
CA GLY A 544 18.00 2.87 35.95
C GLY A 544 16.97 3.74 36.67
N ILE A 545 16.39 3.30 37.78
CA ILE A 545 15.49 4.11 38.61
C ILE A 545 16.29 4.73 39.76
N THR A 546 16.64 6.00 39.60
CA THR A 546 17.43 6.75 40.59
C THR A 546 16.58 7.45 41.65
N LEU A 547 15.27 7.51 41.47
CA LEU A 547 14.36 8.18 42.40
C LEU A 547 14.14 7.32 43.65
N ASN A 548 14.24 7.92 44.83
CA ASN A 548 14.07 7.23 46.10
C ASN A 548 12.82 7.75 46.84
N PRO A 549 11.68 7.02 46.80
CA PRO A 549 10.43 7.45 47.45
C PRO A 549 10.55 7.66 48.97
N TYR A 550 11.53 7.05 49.64
CA TYR A 550 11.74 7.27 51.07
C TYR A 550 12.21 8.71 51.39
N ASP A 551 12.77 9.43 50.41
CA ASP A 551 13.16 10.83 50.59
C ASP A 551 11.93 11.76 50.70
N PHE A 552 10.73 11.26 50.38
CA PHE A 552 9.47 12.00 50.42
C PHE A 552 8.62 11.72 51.67
N ILE A 553 9.09 10.85 52.58
CA ILE A 553 8.39 10.57 53.83
C ILE A 553 8.15 11.86 54.64
N GLY A 554 6.95 11.99 55.19
CA GLY A 554 6.51 13.15 55.97
C GLY A 554 5.97 14.31 55.14
N LEU A 555 6.02 14.23 53.81
CA LEU A 555 5.35 15.17 52.90
C LEU A 555 3.86 14.84 52.73
N ASP A 556 3.54 13.54 52.59
CA ASP A 556 2.19 13.02 52.47
C ASP A 556 2.12 11.57 53.03
N PRO A 557 1.00 11.12 53.65
CA PRO A 557 0.82 9.75 54.13
C PRO A 557 1.02 8.65 53.05
N TYR A 558 0.83 8.98 51.78
CA TYR A 558 1.07 8.06 50.65
C TYR A 558 2.47 7.42 50.71
N TRP A 559 3.51 8.20 50.99
CA TRP A 559 4.89 7.73 51.01
C TRP A 559 5.21 6.76 52.14
N GLU A 560 4.39 6.74 53.20
CA GLU A 560 4.51 5.82 54.33
C GLU A 560 3.71 4.52 54.12
N SER A 561 2.89 4.47 53.07
CA SER A 561 1.89 3.40 52.86
C SER A 561 2.45 2.15 52.19
N TYR A 562 3.67 2.21 51.62
CA TYR A 562 4.21 1.15 50.77
C TYR A 562 5.63 0.74 51.16
N THR A 563 5.96 -0.52 50.87
CA THR A 563 7.35 -1.00 50.92
C THR A 563 8.01 -0.70 49.59
N TRP A 564 8.64 0.47 49.48
CA TRP A 564 9.31 0.92 48.27
C TRP A 564 10.58 0.13 47.95
N ILE A 565 10.74 -0.22 46.67
CA ILE A 565 11.97 -0.80 46.14
C ILE A 565 12.92 0.33 45.76
N THR A 566 14.15 0.29 46.26
CA THR A 566 15.20 1.28 45.97
C THR A 566 16.53 0.60 45.76
N GLU A 567 17.47 1.27 45.08
CA GLU A 567 18.85 0.76 44.93
C GLU A 567 19.47 0.34 46.27
N GLY A 568 19.16 1.07 47.34
CA GLY A 568 19.72 0.82 48.67
C GLY A 568 19.15 -0.41 49.40
N ASN A 569 17.97 -0.89 49.03
CA ASN A 569 17.29 -1.99 49.73
C ASN A 569 16.96 -3.22 48.86
N ALA A 570 17.00 -3.11 47.52
CA ALA A 570 16.49 -4.12 46.60
C ALA A 570 17.11 -5.51 46.82
N GLU A 571 18.43 -5.58 47.03
CA GLU A 571 19.17 -6.82 47.34
C GLU A 571 18.59 -7.59 48.54
N SER A 572 18.08 -6.86 49.53
CA SER A 572 17.54 -7.45 50.74
C SER A 572 16.09 -7.90 50.59
N ILE A 573 15.25 -7.09 49.95
CA ILE A 573 13.78 -7.27 49.96
C ILE A 573 13.22 -7.94 48.70
N VAL A 574 13.86 -7.75 47.53
CA VAL A 574 13.37 -8.32 46.28
C VAL A 574 13.85 -9.77 46.13
N LYS A 575 12.93 -10.65 45.76
CA LYS A 575 13.19 -12.07 45.47
C LYS A 575 12.49 -12.45 44.17
N ARG A 576 13.06 -13.42 43.43
CA ARG A 576 12.50 -13.91 42.16
C ARG A 576 11.29 -14.83 42.37
N GLU A 577 11.36 -15.66 43.41
CA GLU A 577 10.36 -16.72 43.67
C GLU A 577 8.91 -16.20 43.79
N PRO A 578 8.61 -15.08 44.50
CA PRO A 578 7.26 -14.53 44.53
C PRO A 578 6.70 -14.20 43.14
N ALA A 579 7.52 -13.62 42.26
CA ALA A 579 7.10 -13.29 40.90
C ALA A 579 6.77 -14.54 40.08
N TYR A 580 7.60 -15.58 40.17
CA TYR A 580 7.33 -16.86 39.51
C TYR A 580 6.05 -17.55 40.01
N GLN A 581 5.72 -17.40 41.29
CA GLN A 581 4.46 -17.91 41.85
C GLN A 581 3.28 -17.09 41.33
N TRP A 582 3.39 -15.76 41.35
CA TRP A 582 2.37 -14.87 40.82
C TRP A 582 2.06 -15.16 39.35
N LEU A 583 3.08 -15.30 38.50
CA LEU A 583 2.88 -15.62 37.08
C LEU A 583 2.11 -16.94 36.89
N ARG A 584 2.39 -17.98 37.68
CA ARG A 584 1.64 -19.26 37.57
C ARG A 584 0.20 -19.17 38.06
N GLU A 585 -0.08 -18.30 39.02
CA GLU A 585 -1.40 -18.17 39.65
C GLU A 585 -2.33 -17.20 38.91
N ASN A 586 -1.79 -16.27 38.11
CA ASN A 586 -2.54 -15.19 37.47
C ASN A 586 -2.53 -15.28 35.93
N ALA A 587 -2.32 -16.48 35.39
CA ALA A 587 -2.46 -16.74 33.96
C ALA A 587 -3.91 -17.09 33.61
N GLU A 588 -4.40 -16.56 32.49
CA GLU A 588 -5.72 -16.85 31.94
C GLU A 588 -5.60 -17.83 30.76
N SER A 589 -6.54 -18.77 30.64
CA SER A 589 -6.50 -19.78 29.58
C SER A 589 -7.23 -19.28 28.33
N VAL A 590 -6.55 -19.38 27.18
CA VAL A 590 -7.11 -19.10 25.86
C VAL A 590 -6.88 -20.35 25.01
N GLY A 591 -7.92 -21.16 24.83
CA GLY A 591 -7.77 -22.48 24.22
C GLY A 591 -6.79 -23.36 25.01
N ASP A 592 -5.66 -23.71 24.41
CA ASP A 592 -4.55 -24.43 25.06
C ASP A 592 -3.37 -23.54 25.49
N ALA A 593 -3.47 -22.23 25.26
CA ALA A 593 -2.49 -21.22 25.63
C ALA A 593 -2.78 -20.56 26.99
N LEU A 594 -1.80 -19.79 27.47
CA LEU A 594 -1.89 -18.93 28.65
C LEU A 594 -1.53 -17.47 28.31
N VAL A 595 -2.34 -16.55 28.79
CA VAL A 595 -2.18 -15.09 28.60
C VAL A 595 -2.20 -14.39 29.96
N TRP A 596 -1.45 -13.30 30.09
CA TRP A 596 -1.45 -12.45 31.28
C TRP A 596 -1.99 -11.07 30.95
N THR A 597 -3.01 -10.65 31.70
CA THR A 597 -3.75 -9.41 31.47
C THR A 597 -3.31 -8.31 32.45
N PHE A 598 -3.52 -7.07 32.04
CA PHE A 598 -3.31 -5.87 32.83
C PHE A 598 -4.64 -5.43 33.45
N GLY A 599 -4.77 -5.58 34.77
CA GLY A 599 -5.99 -5.24 35.52
C GLY A 599 -6.23 -3.73 35.73
N TYR A 600 -5.68 -2.87 34.88
CA TYR A 600 -5.84 -1.41 34.95
C TYR A 600 -5.98 -0.82 33.55
N LYS A 601 -6.64 0.34 33.46
CA LYS A 601 -6.87 1.06 32.21
C LYS A 601 -5.55 1.54 31.61
N ASN A 602 -5.35 1.36 30.31
CA ASN A 602 -4.24 1.96 29.58
C ASN A 602 -4.78 3.02 28.60
N VAL A 603 -4.06 4.13 28.51
CA VAL A 603 -4.38 5.22 27.59
C VAL A 603 -3.07 5.75 27.04
N TYR A 604 -2.93 5.67 25.72
CA TYR A 604 -1.79 6.18 24.96
C TYR A 604 -2.33 6.86 23.70
N ASN A 605 -1.95 8.13 23.49
CA ASN A 605 -2.53 9.01 22.47
C ASN A 605 -4.08 9.02 22.58
N ASP A 606 -4.77 8.68 21.51
CA ASP A 606 -6.23 8.54 21.43
C ASP A 606 -6.71 7.10 21.63
N LEU A 607 -5.80 6.15 21.86
CA LEU A 607 -6.12 4.74 22.09
C LEU A 607 -6.42 4.50 23.57
N VAL A 608 -7.50 3.75 23.83
CA VAL A 608 -7.97 3.44 25.18
C VAL A 608 -8.20 1.93 25.31
N GLN A 609 -7.53 1.31 26.27
CA GLN A 609 -7.78 -0.06 26.69
C GLN A 609 -8.36 -0.06 28.10
N GLU A 610 -9.58 -0.58 28.23
CA GLU A 610 -10.18 -0.81 29.54
C GLU A 610 -9.46 -1.98 30.27
N PRO A 611 -9.55 -2.06 31.61
CA PRO A 611 -8.90 -3.11 32.39
C PRO A 611 -9.15 -4.53 31.85
N ASP A 612 -8.21 -5.42 32.15
CA ASP A 612 -8.15 -6.84 31.73
C ASP A 612 -7.74 -7.01 30.26
N TRP A 613 -6.91 -6.09 29.74
CA TRP A 613 -6.32 -6.16 28.40
C TRP A 613 -5.00 -6.94 28.38
N GLN A 614 -4.68 -7.57 27.25
CA GLN A 614 -3.48 -8.38 27.03
C GLN A 614 -2.45 -7.68 26.15
N SER A 615 -1.18 -8.11 26.22
CA SER A 615 -0.07 -7.49 25.47
C SER A 615 0.98 -8.48 24.99
N ALA A 616 1.23 -8.50 23.68
CA ALA A 616 2.32 -9.28 23.08
C ALA A 616 3.69 -8.88 23.63
N PHE A 617 3.93 -7.58 23.83
CA PHE A 617 5.19 -7.08 24.39
C PHE A 617 5.42 -7.63 25.80
N SER A 618 4.41 -7.58 26.66
CA SER A 618 4.51 -8.13 28.02
C SER A 618 4.68 -9.65 28.03
N GLN A 619 3.95 -10.34 27.14
CA GLN A 619 4.01 -11.80 27.00
C GLN A 619 5.43 -12.29 26.70
N ARG A 620 6.19 -11.57 25.88
CA ARG A 620 7.61 -11.86 25.62
C ARG A 620 8.41 -12.06 26.91
N TYR A 621 8.25 -11.16 27.87
CA TYR A 621 9.02 -11.22 29.12
C TYR A 621 8.55 -12.35 30.04
N VAL A 622 7.27 -12.74 29.97
CA VAL A 622 6.77 -13.93 30.65
C VAL A 622 7.46 -15.19 30.11
N ILE A 623 7.57 -15.29 28.77
CA ILE A 623 8.32 -16.37 28.10
C ILE A 623 9.76 -16.41 28.59
N ASP A 624 10.47 -15.28 28.55
CA ASP A 624 11.86 -15.20 29.01
C ASP A 624 12.01 -15.62 30.48
N ALA A 625 11.08 -15.20 31.34
CA ALA A 625 11.09 -15.55 32.76
C ALA A 625 11.05 -17.07 32.95
N PHE A 626 10.14 -17.76 32.26
CA PHE A 626 10.00 -19.21 32.36
C PHE A 626 11.12 -19.98 31.64
N LEU A 627 11.64 -19.46 30.52
CA LEU A 627 12.85 -19.98 29.87
C LEU A 627 14.04 -19.97 30.83
N ALA A 628 14.22 -18.90 31.61
CA ALA A 628 15.33 -18.76 32.56
C ALA A 628 15.36 -19.83 33.67
N ILE A 629 14.24 -20.53 33.91
CA ILE A 629 14.14 -21.65 34.86
C ILE A 629 13.84 -23.00 34.20
N ASN A 630 13.83 -23.07 32.87
CA ASN A 630 13.50 -24.25 32.08
C ASN A 630 12.13 -24.83 32.44
N ASP A 631 11.11 -23.97 32.55
CA ASP A 631 9.71 -24.39 32.74
C ASP A 631 9.01 -24.53 31.37
N ASP A 632 9.38 -25.58 30.63
CA ASP A 632 8.99 -25.80 29.23
C ASP A 632 7.47 -25.82 29.04
N GLU A 633 6.70 -26.30 30.02
CA GLU A 633 5.23 -26.31 29.94
C GLU A 633 4.67 -24.89 29.93
N MET A 634 5.15 -24.02 30.81
CA MET A 634 4.72 -22.63 30.87
C MET A 634 5.20 -21.84 29.65
N VAL A 635 6.42 -22.11 29.17
CA VAL A 635 6.95 -21.49 27.94
C VAL A 635 6.08 -21.83 26.73
N ARG A 636 5.76 -23.10 26.48
CA ARG A 636 4.90 -23.49 25.33
C ARG A 636 3.53 -22.85 25.42
N LYS A 637 2.89 -22.90 26.59
CA LYS A 637 1.56 -22.29 26.77
C LYS A 637 1.58 -20.78 26.58
N ALA A 638 2.63 -20.10 27.02
CA ALA A 638 2.79 -18.67 26.80
C ALA A 638 3.05 -18.34 25.31
N ALA A 639 3.83 -19.16 24.60
CA ALA A 639 4.11 -18.99 23.17
C ALA A 639 2.88 -19.29 22.28
N TYR A 640 2.06 -20.29 22.61
CA TYR A 640 0.86 -20.61 21.84
C TYR A 640 -0.19 -19.49 21.82
N ALA A 641 -0.11 -18.53 22.76
CA ALA A 641 -1.02 -17.38 22.81
C ALA A 641 -0.90 -16.48 21.58
N TYR A 642 0.27 -16.47 20.92
CA TYR A 642 0.50 -15.73 19.67
C TYR A 642 -0.27 -16.29 18.48
N GLY A 643 -0.76 -17.53 18.54
CA GLY A 643 -1.65 -18.10 17.51
C GLY A 643 -3.14 -17.88 17.76
N TYR A 644 -3.51 -17.06 18.74
CA TYR A 644 -4.91 -16.74 19.05
C TYR A 644 -5.18 -15.26 18.82
N SER A 645 -6.35 -14.94 18.27
CA SER A 645 -6.69 -13.55 17.99
C SER A 645 -6.95 -12.74 19.26
N THR A 646 -6.63 -11.44 19.23
CA THR A 646 -6.91 -10.47 20.30
C THR A 646 -8.39 -10.45 20.70
N LYS A 647 -9.28 -10.55 19.71
CA LYS A 647 -10.75 -10.68 19.88
C LYS A 647 -11.16 -11.91 20.70
N ASN A 648 -10.35 -12.97 20.71
CA ASN A 648 -10.55 -14.19 21.49
C ASN A 648 -9.69 -14.25 22.77
N GLY A 649 -9.06 -13.14 23.17
CA GLY A 649 -8.18 -13.04 24.34
C GLY A 649 -6.73 -13.44 24.07
N GLY A 650 -6.37 -13.77 22.83
CA GLY A 650 -4.99 -14.03 22.39
C GLY A 650 -4.22 -12.76 22.07
N LEU A 651 -3.13 -12.88 21.32
CA LEU A 651 -2.13 -11.80 21.14
C LEU A 651 -1.96 -11.33 19.70
N ALA A 652 -2.71 -11.89 18.75
CA ALA A 652 -2.53 -11.58 17.34
C ALA A 652 -3.74 -10.94 16.67
N SER A 653 -3.48 -10.14 15.66
CA SER A 653 -4.43 -9.70 14.63
C SER A 653 -4.02 -10.30 13.30
N ALA A 654 -4.92 -10.32 12.32
CA ALA A 654 -4.61 -10.73 10.96
C ALA A 654 -5.07 -9.61 10.04
N SER A 655 -4.18 -9.14 9.15
CA SER A 655 -4.53 -8.13 8.16
C SER A 655 -5.51 -8.70 7.11
N LYS A 656 -6.07 -7.85 6.26
CA LYS A 656 -6.96 -8.28 5.16
C LYS A 656 -6.25 -9.19 4.15
N GLU A 657 -4.92 -9.11 4.06
CA GLU A 657 -4.06 -9.99 3.26
C GLU A 657 -3.74 -11.31 3.95
N GLY A 658 -4.14 -11.48 5.21
CA GLY A 658 -3.93 -12.69 6.00
C GLY A 658 -2.63 -12.73 6.80
N PHE A 659 -1.85 -11.63 6.81
CA PHE A 659 -0.59 -11.59 7.55
C PHE A 659 -0.82 -11.47 9.06
N LEU A 660 -0.16 -12.33 9.84
CA LEU A 660 -0.30 -12.41 11.30
C LEU A 660 0.56 -11.36 12.00
N TRP A 661 -0.08 -10.39 12.65
CA TRP A 661 0.60 -9.37 13.45
C TRP A 661 0.46 -9.64 14.96
N PHE A 662 1.44 -9.22 15.77
CA PHE A 662 1.44 -9.47 17.22
C PHE A 662 1.26 -8.15 17.97
N GLU A 663 0.13 -8.02 18.66
CA GLU A 663 -0.38 -6.75 19.14
C GLU A 663 0.12 -6.39 20.55
N GLU A 664 0.71 -5.20 20.71
CA GLU A 664 1.02 -4.69 22.05
C GLU A 664 -0.24 -4.47 22.87
N VAL A 665 -1.29 -3.99 22.21
CA VAL A 665 -2.61 -3.69 22.79
C VAL A 665 -3.70 -4.18 21.83
N PRO A 666 -4.84 -4.69 22.33
CA PRO A 666 -5.81 -5.40 21.49
C PRO A 666 -6.77 -4.44 20.77
N ASN A 667 -6.26 -3.63 19.85
CA ASN A 667 -7.02 -2.60 19.11
C ASN A 667 -6.59 -2.44 17.65
N ASP A 668 -5.80 -3.38 17.12
CA ASP A 668 -5.37 -3.40 15.71
C ASP A 668 -4.62 -2.11 15.30
N SER A 669 -3.87 -1.50 16.24
CA SER A 669 -3.02 -0.32 15.99
C SER A 669 -1.63 -0.67 15.45
N HIS A 670 -1.27 -1.95 15.46
CA HIS A 670 -0.03 -2.51 14.93
C HIS A 670 1.23 -1.81 15.45
N ILE A 671 1.48 -1.93 16.76
CA ILE A 671 2.69 -1.34 17.37
C ILE A 671 3.92 -2.21 17.06
N LEU A 672 4.95 -1.61 16.44
CA LEU A 672 6.09 -2.34 15.86
C LEU A 672 6.97 -3.04 16.90
N ASN A 673 7.25 -2.35 18.01
CA ASN A 673 8.11 -2.83 19.11
C ASN A 673 7.66 -4.21 19.65
N ALA A 674 6.36 -4.44 19.77
CA ALA A 674 5.78 -5.65 20.33
C ALA A 674 5.92 -6.82 19.36
N HIS A 675 5.69 -6.57 18.08
CA HIS A 675 5.84 -7.59 17.05
C HIS A 675 7.30 -8.07 16.95
N ILE A 676 8.26 -7.15 16.77
CA ILE A 676 9.68 -7.52 16.66
C ILE A 676 10.22 -8.18 17.95
N ALA A 677 9.81 -7.70 19.14
CA ALA A 677 10.23 -8.32 20.40
C ALA A 677 9.68 -9.74 20.56
N SER A 678 8.45 -9.96 20.10
CA SER A 678 7.78 -11.26 20.11
C SER A 678 8.45 -12.26 19.17
N LEU A 679 8.87 -11.83 17.97
CA LEU A 679 9.62 -12.68 17.04
C LEU A 679 10.93 -13.20 17.64
N VAL A 680 11.69 -12.33 18.30
CA VAL A 680 12.89 -12.75 19.03
C VAL A 680 12.53 -13.80 20.11
N ALA A 681 11.30 -13.78 20.68
CA ALA A 681 10.88 -14.75 21.71
C ALA A 681 10.65 -16.09 21.09
N LEU A 682 9.81 -16.08 20.06
CA LEU A 682 9.34 -17.27 19.38
C LEU A 682 10.52 -17.99 18.74
N TYR A 683 11.49 -17.25 18.17
CA TYR A 683 12.77 -17.83 17.75
C TYR A 683 13.51 -18.53 18.91
N ASN A 684 13.72 -17.85 20.03
CA ASN A 684 14.42 -18.46 21.17
C ASN A 684 13.69 -19.70 21.70
N VAL A 685 12.36 -19.69 21.71
CA VAL A 685 11.53 -20.83 22.12
C VAL A 685 11.65 -21.97 21.10
N SER A 686 11.53 -21.68 19.80
CA SER A 686 11.62 -22.70 18.75
C SER A 686 12.99 -23.40 18.79
N GLN A 687 14.08 -22.62 18.94
CA GLN A 687 15.43 -23.17 19.05
C GLN A 687 15.66 -23.97 20.36
N THR A 688 15.04 -23.57 21.47
CA THR A 688 15.26 -24.21 22.77
C THR A 688 14.40 -25.46 22.95
N LEU A 689 13.16 -25.42 22.49
CA LEU A 689 12.15 -26.45 22.75
C LEU A 689 11.84 -27.34 21.55
N GLU A 690 12.33 -27.00 20.35
CA GLU A 690 12.03 -27.72 19.09
C GLU A 690 10.50 -27.91 18.94
N ASP A 691 9.75 -26.80 19.03
CA ASP A 691 8.29 -26.78 18.93
C ASP A 691 7.85 -26.29 17.55
N ASP A 692 7.39 -27.21 16.69
CA ASP A 692 6.97 -26.93 15.32
C ASP A 692 5.89 -25.84 15.24
N ARG A 693 4.95 -25.77 16.20
CA ARG A 693 3.88 -24.76 16.21
C ARG A 693 4.43 -23.37 16.53
N VAL A 694 5.44 -23.29 17.40
CA VAL A 694 6.10 -22.01 17.72
C VAL A 694 7.00 -21.56 16.57
N GLU A 695 7.65 -22.51 15.90
CA GLU A 695 8.41 -22.23 14.68
C GLU A 695 7.52 -21.67 13.57
N GLU A 696 6.35 -22.27 13.34
CA GLU A 696 5.34 -21.77 12.39
C GLU A 696 4.93 -20.33 12.71
N LEU A 697 4.55 -20.03 13.97
CA LEU A 697 4.22 -18.67 14.40
C LEU A 697 5.37 -17.68 14.22
N TYR A 698 6.62 -18.11 14.44
CA TYR A 698 7.79 -17.28 14.19
C TYR A 698 7.94 -16.97 12.70
N LEU A 699 7.80 -17.97 11.83
CA LEU A 699 7.95 -17.80 10.38
C LEU A 699 6.83 -16.92 9.81
N GLU A 700 5.57 -17.16 10.18
CA GLU A 700 4.42 -16.33 9.78
C GLU A 700 4.61 -14.87 10.22
N GLY A 701 5.09 -14.65 11.45
CA GLY A 701 5.36 -13.31 11.93
C GLY A 701 6.57 -12.65 11.23
N VAL A 702 7.62 -13.39 10.88
CA VAL A 702 8.74 -12.85 10.07
C VAL A 702 8.26 -12.45 8.68
N GLU A 703 7.41 -13.26 8.05
CA GLU A 703 6.78 -12.94 6.76
C GLU A 703 5.91 -11.68 6.87
N SER A 704 5.07 -11.60 7.90
CA SER A 704 4.26 -10.40 8.18
C SER A 704 5.13 -9.15 8.39
N LEU A 705 6.25 -9.26 9.11
CA LEU A 705 7.20 -8.16 9.28
C LEU A 705 7.80 -7.76 7.94
N ARG A 706 8.26 -8.73 7.14
CA ARG A 706 8.87 -8.50 5.84
C ARG A 706 7.93 -7.76 4.89
N GLU A 707 6.65 -8.12 4.85
CA GLU A 707 5.67 -7.48 3.98
C GLU A 707 5.21 -6.11 4.47
N ASN A 708 5.34 -5.78 5.76
CA ASN A 708 4.80 -4.53 6.33
C ASN A 708 5.85 -3.54 6.85
N LEU A 709 7.14 -3.91 6.90
CA LEU A 709 8.19 -3.06 7.47
C LEU A 709 8.28 -1.68 6.80
N TYR A 710 8.07 -1.61 5.49
CA TYR A 710 8.05 -0.38 4.70
C TYR A 710 7.00 0.64 5.19
N ARG A 711 5.92 0.18 5.83
CA ARG A 711 4.86 1.04 6.39
C ARG A 711 5.34 1.83 7.61
N TYR A 712 6.40 1.36 8.27
CA TYR A 712 7.00 1.97 9.44
C TYR A 712 8.21 2.85 9.12
N ASP A 713 8.71 2.83 7.88
CA ASP A 713 9.82 3.67 7.47
C ASP A 713 9.30 4.98 6.87
N THR A 714 9.61 6.11 7.49
CA THR A 714 9.21 7.43 6.98
C THR A 714 10.24 8.04 6.03
N GLY A 715 11.34 7.33 5.77
CA GLY A 715 12.47 7.80 4.98
C GLY A 715 13.44 8.70 5.74
N TYR A 716 13.20 8.95 7.03
CA TYR A 716 14.13 9.67 7.93
C TYR A 716 14.01 9.22 9.40
N TRP A 717 12.96 8.48 9.76
CA TRP A 717 12.72 7.95 11.10
C TRP A 717 11.82 6.71 11.01
N THR A 718 11.73 5.94 12.08
CA THR A 718 10.76 4.84 12.17
C THR A 718 9.47 5.31 12.88
N LYS A 719 8.31 4.77 12.47
CA LYS A 719 7.05 4.93 13.21
C LYS A 719 6.97 3.95 14.38
N TYR A 720 6.33 4.40 15.45
CA TYR A 720 6.04 3.55 16.60
C TYR A 720 4.89 2.56 16.33
N ASP A 721 3.79 3.07 15.79
CA ASP A 721 2.57 2.32 15.45
C ASP A 721 1.95 2.83 14.15
N MET A 722 0.87 2.19 13.70
CA MET A 722 0.14 2.60 12.50
C MET A 722 -1.06 3.48 12.78
N ASN A 723 -1.35 3.82 14.03
CA ASN A 723 -2.47 4.69 14.39
C ASN A 723 -2.19 6.14 13.93
N PRO A 724 -2.96 6.70 12.98
CA PRO A 724 -2.62 7.99 12.41
C PRO A 724 -2.97 9.15 13.35
N GLN A 725 -2.11 10.16 13.41
CA GLN A 725 -2.40 11.43 14.04
C GLN A 725 -3.53 12.12 13.27
N LYS A 726 -4.65 12.37 13.95
CA LYS A 726 -5.84 12.91 13.27
C LYS A 726 -5.79 14.42 13.03
N ASN A 727 -4.95 15.15 13.76
CA ASN A 727 -4.78 16.59 13.66
C ASN A 727 -3.30 16.93 13.52
N MET A 728 -2.90 17.41 12.35
CA MET A 728 -1.49 17.59 11.97
C MET A 728 -1.17 19.05 11.70
N LEU A 729 0.05 19.46 12.07
CA LEU A 729 0.63 20.77 11.74
C LEU A 729 1.52 20.63 10.52
N PHE A 730 1.28 21.51 9.55
CA PHE A 730 2.03 21.61 8.31
C PHE A 730 2.61 23.02 8.15
N GLU A 731 3.68 23.10 7.36
CA GLU A 731 4.29 24.32 6.87
C GLU A 731 4.12 24.38 5.35
N ILE A 732 3.91 25.60 4.86
CA ILE A 732 4.01 25.93 3.44
C ILE A 732 5.13 26.95 3.28
N ASP A 733 6.31 26.47 2.89
CA ASP A 733 7.45 27.35 2.64
C ASP A 733 7.45 27.85 1.19
N TRP A 734 7.56 29.17 1.02
CA TRP A 734 7.56 29.82 -0.29
C TRP A 734 8.95 30.31 -0.67
N GLN A 735 9.45 29.81 -1.79
CA GLN A 735 10.72 30.15 -2.41
C GLN A 735 10.49 30.82 -3.78
N GLY A 736 10.48 32.16 -3.81
CA GLY A 736 10.32 32.93 -5.05
C GLY A 736 10.85 34.37 -4.95
N GLU A 737 10.95 35.08 -6.08
CA GLU A 737 11.51 36.44 -6.15
C GLU A 737 10.61 37.53 -5.50
N GLY A 738 9.45 37.16 -4.94
CA GLY A 738 8.46 38.07 -4.35
C GLY A 738 7.50 37.34 -3.40
N ASP A 739 6.32 37.91 -3.18
CA ASP A 739 5.27 37.24 -2.40
C ASP A 739 4.70 36.04 -3.18
N SER A 740 4.12 35.08 -2.45
CA SER A 740 3.58 33.86 -3.04
C SER A 740 2.35 34.09 -3.93
N PRO A 741 1.88 33.05 -4.63
CA PRO A 741 0.55 33.00 -5.19
C PRO A 741 -0.60 33.27 -4.21
N LEU A 742 -1.74 33.57 -4.82
CA LEU A 742 -3.11 33.72 -4.33
C LEU A 742 -3.71 32.53 -3.56
N ILE A 743 -3.43 32.22 -2.30
CA ILE A 743 -4.01 31.01 -1.67
C ILE A 743 -5.44 31.27 -1.17
N ASP A 744 -6.39 30.46 -1.63
CA ASP A 744 -7.84 30.55 -1.38
C ASP A 744 -8.34 29.52 -0.38
N ALA A 745 -7.98 28.24 -0.56
CA ALA A 745 -8.44 27.18 0.32
C ALA A 745 -7.43 26.04 0.39
N ILE A 746 -7.41 25.37 1.54
CA ILE A 746 -6.64 24.14 1.77
C ILE A 746 -7.61 23.08 2.29
N TYR A 747 -7.56 21.89 1.69
CA TYR A 747 -8.40 20.75 2.04
C TYR A 747 -7.56 19.55 2.47
N MET A 748 -8.10 18.75 3.38
CA MET A 748 -7.62 17.41 3.71
C MET A 748 -8.70 16.43 3.25
N TYR A 749 -8.44 15.71 2.16
CA TYR A 749 -9.40 14.86 1.47
C TYR A 749 -9.11 13.37 1.71
N ASP A 750 -10.16 12.65 2.10
CA ASP A 750 -10.18 11.21 2.24
C ASP A 750 -10.80 10.57 0.99
N PRO A 751 -10.02 9.85 0.17
CA PRO A 751 -10.51 9.31 -1.09
C PRO A 751 -11.45 8.12 -0.92
N VAL A 752 -11.41 7.41 0.22
CA VAL A 752 -12.31 6.29 0.48
C VAL A 752 -13.71 6.80 0.79
N LEU A 753 -13.80 7.84 1.63
CA LEU A 753 -15.06 8.45 2.03
C LEU A 753 -15.61 9.45 1.00
N GLY A 754 -14.75 10.04 0.16
CA GLY A 754 -15.11 11.17 -0.70
C GLY A 754 -15.44 12.43 0.10
N GLU A 755 -14.84 12.56 1.30
CA GLU A 755 -15.07 13.67 2.23
C GLU A 755 -13.79 14.50 2.39
N ALA A 756 -13.95 15.79 2.70
CA ALA A 756 -12.82 16.66 3.03
C ALA A 756 -13.12 17.57 4.22
N THR A 757 -12.11 17.84 5.04
CA THR A 757 -12.11 19.02 5.91
C THR A 757 -11.41 20.18 5.19
N ALA A 758 -11.75 21.42 5.54
CA ALA A 758 -11.26 22.59 4.82
C ALA A 758 -10.82 23.70 5.77
N VAL A 759 -9.96 24.58 5.27
CA VAL A 759 -9.78 25.95 5.76
C VAL A 759 -9.94 26.91 4.58
N ASP A 760 -10.90 27.83 4.68
CA ASP A 760 -11.05 28.95 3.76
C ASP A 760 -10.03 30.03 4.14
N VAL A 761 -9.01 30.21 3.30
CA VAL A 761 -7.85 31.04 3.58
C VAL A 761 -8.18 32.50 3.25
N GLY A 762 -8.31 33.31 4.29
CA GLY A 762 -8.67 34.72 4.17
C GLY A 762 -10.03 35.03 4.78
N GLU A 763 -10.84 34.01 5.10
CA GLU A 763 -12.03 34.21 5.90
C GLU A 763 -11.71 34.67 7.33
N ALA A 764 -12.68 35.28 8.02
CA ALA A 764 -12.45 35.81 9.37
C ALA A 764 -12.12 34.73 10.42
N SER A 765 -12.51 33.48 10.16
CA SER A 765 -12.30 32.31 11.01
C SER A 765 -11.00 31.55 10.71
N ASP A 766 -10.28 31.87 9.64
CA ASP A 766 -9.14 31.11 9.15
C ASP A 766 -7.95 30.98 10.12
N THR A 767 -7.95 31.77 11.19
CA THR A 767 -6.90 31.84 12.22
C THR A 767 -7.37 31.28 13.57
N ALA A 768 -8.53 30.60 13.59
CA ALA A 768 -9.13 30.01 14.78
C ALA A 768 -9.88 28.72 14.44
N GLY A 769 -10.19 27.91 15.45
CA GLY A 769 -10.88 26.63 15.27
C GLY A 769 -9.91 25.45 15.18
N VAL A 770 -10.39 24.33 14.63
CA VAL A 770 -9.64 23.07 14.50
C VAL A 770 -8.65 23.16 13.35
N ASN A 771 -9.17 23.48 12.16
CA ASN A 771 -8.37 23.79 10.99
C ASN A 771 -8.10 25.30 10.94
N TYR A 772 -6.85 25.71 10.77
CA TYR A 772 -6.49 27.12 10.73
C TYR A 772 -5.12 27.34 10.08
N VAL A 773 -4.90 28.53 9.53
CA VAL A 773 -3.60 29.07 9.15
C VAL A 773 -2.98 29.89 10.29
N SER A 774 -1.67 29.80 10.47
CA SER A 774 -0.94 30.54 11.50
C SER A 774 0.51 30.82 11.11
N GLY A 775 1.21 31.67 11.84
CA GLY A 775 2.57 32.08 11.52
C GLY A 775 2.66 33.50 10.96
N LEU A 776 3.89 34.03 10.94
CA LEU A 776 4.15 35.46 10.71
C LEU A 776 4.30 35.83 9.22
N ARG A 777 4.46 34.85 8.32
CA ARG A 777 4.57 35.12 6.88
C ARG A 777 3.23 35.32 6.19
N TRP A 778 2.14 34.74 6.72
CA TRP A 778 0.78 35.00 6.22
C TRP A 778 0.44 36.49 6.28
N GLN A 779 0.13 37.07 5.13
CA GLN A 779 -0.31 38.45 5.03
C GLN A 779 -1.81 38.60 5.33
N VAL A 780 -2.23 39.85 5.45
CA VAL A 780 -3.64 40.19 5.68
C VAL A 780 -4.52 39.65 4.55
N SER A 781 -5.70 39.15 4.93
CA SER A 781 -6.75 38.73 3.99
C SER A 781 -7.09 39.84 2.98
N GLN A 782 -7.33 39.43 1.74
CA GLN A 782 -7.82 40.27 0.66
C GLN A 782 -8.90 39.53 -0.14
N THR A 783 -9.63 40.27 -0.98
CA THR A 783 -10.65 39.70 -1.87
C THR A 783 -10.20 39.87 -3.32
N VAL A 784 -10.07 38.76 -4.05
CA VAL A 784 -9.67 38.72 -5.46
C VAL A 784 -10.65 37.82 -6.22
N ASP A 785 -11.19 38.33 -7.32
CA ASP A 785 -12.17 37.61 -8.16
C ASP A 785 -13.45 37.10 -7.48
N GLY A 786 -13.72 37.57 -6.25
CA GLY A 786 -14.87 37.14 -5.46
C GLY A 786 -14.50 36.21 -4.30
N GLU A 787 -13.27 35.69 -4.32
CA GLU A 787 -12.73 34.76 -3.33
C GLU A 787 -11.94 35.49 -2.24
N THR A 788 -11.96 34.94 -1.03
CA THR A 788 -11.08 35.34 0.07
C THR A 788 -9.74 34.66 -0.09
N VAL A 789 -8.65 35.44 -0.02
CA VAL A 789 -7.32 34.90 -0.23
C VAL A 789 -6.29 35.51 0.72
N ARG A 790 -5.19 34.78 0.93
CA ARG A 790 -3.95 35.32 1.53
C ARG A 790 -2.75 35.02 0.64
N ILE A 791 -1.68 35.75 0.93
CA ILE A 791 -0.35 35.52 0.37
C ILE A 791 0.63 35.26 1.50
N ILE A 792 1.68 34.53 1.19
CA ILE A 792 2.85 34.31 2.04
C ILE A 792 3.89 35.35 1.60
N ALA A 793 4.42 36.11 2.55
CA ALA A 793 5.42 37.12 2.25
C ALA A 793 6.70 36.50 1.66
N ALA A 794 7.37 37.26 0.78
CA ALA A 794 8.67 36.88 0.21
C ALA A 794 9.69 36.46 1.30
N PRO A 795 10.48 35.40 1.04
CA PRO A 795 11.44 34.90 2.02
C PRO A 795 12.45 35.98 2.42
N GLN A 796 12.77 36.06 3.71
CA GLN A 796 13.75 36.98 4.29
C GLN A 796 14.98 36.22 4.78
N VAL A 797 16.14 36.87 4.74
CA VAL A 797 17.45 36.28 5.13
C VAL A 797 17.46 35.71 6.56
N ASN A 798 16.61 36.21 7.46
CA ASN A 798 16.57 35.78 8.86
C ASN A 798 15.35 34.91 9.20
N ASP A 799 14.54 34.47 8.24
CA ASP A 799 13.27 33.78 8.54
C ASP A 799 13.50 32.48 9.33
N ALA A 800 14.55 31.73 9.00
CA ALA A 800 14.97 30.54 9.75
C ALA A 800 15.40 30.87 11.21
N GLU A 801 16.19 31.92 11.42
CA GLU A 801 16.63 32.34 12.77
C GLU A 801 15.49 32.93 13.62
N GLU A 802 14.50 33.55 12.99
CA GLU A 802 13.36 34.20 13.65
C GLU A 802 12.10 33.31 13.70
N GLN A 803 12.19 32.06 13.21
CA GLN A 803 11.06 31.11 13.10
C GLN A 803 9.83 31.74 12.43
N ARG A 804 10.07 32.57 11.42
CA ARG A 804 9.01 33.23 10.66
C ARG A 804 8.60 32.33 9.51
N THR A 805 7.45 31.70 9.65
CA THR A 805 6.91 30.84 8.59
C THR A 805 5.40 30.99 8.43
N ALA A 806 4.85 30.26 7.47
CA ALA A 806 3.44 30.08 7.20
C ALA A 806 3.06 28.63 7.49
N TYR A 807 2.35 28.43 8.59
CA TYR A 807 1.81 27.14 8.98
C TYR A 807 0.33 27.03 8.63
N PHE A 808 -0.14 25.80 8.47
CA PHE A 808 -1.55 25.46 8.49
C PHE A 808 -1.75 24.17 9.27
N ARG A 809 -2.85 24.08 10.01
CA ARG A 809 -3.26 22.87 10.74
C ARG A 809 -4.49 22.30 10.07
N MET A 810 -4.47 21.00 9.81
CA MET A 810 -5.58 20.27 9.21
C MET A 810 -5.94 19.04 10.03
N SER A 811 -7.18 18.60 9.86
CA SER A 811 -7.77 17.44 10.51
C SER A 811 -8.22 16.43 9.45
N LEU A 812 -8.08 15.15 9.74
CA LEU A 812 -8.66 14.10 8.92
C LEU A 812 -10.21 14.20 8.95
N PRO A 813 -10.92 13.93 7.85
CA PRO A 813 -12.39 13.91 7.81
C PRO A 813 -13.01 12.93 8.82
N THR A 814 -12.36 11.78 9.02
CA THR A 814 -12.75 10.75 10.00
C THR A 814 -11.62 10.43 10.98
N HIS A 815 -11.97 9.77 12.08
CA HIS A 815 -11.02 9.32 13.10
C HIS A 815 -11.07 7.80 13.35
N GLU A 816 -12.05 7.09 12.80
CA GLU A 816 -12.27 5.68 13.09
C GLU A 816 -11.73 4.80 11.95
N LEU A 817 -10.90 3.83 12.32
CA LEU A 817 -10.41 2.75 11.47
C LEU A 817 -10.55 1.46 12.29
N GLU A 818 -10.99 0.36 11.65
CA GLU A 818 -11.04 -0.95 12.31
C GLU A 818 -9.64 -1.57 12.42
N ASP A 819 -8.85 -1.44 11.36
CA ASP A 819 -7.46 -1.91 11.27
C ASP A 819 -6.59 -0.74 10.77
N CYS A 820 -5.49 -0.44 11.48
CA CYS A 820 -4.65 0.70 11.12
C CYS A 820 -3.73 0.45 9.89
N PHE A 821 -3.52 -0.79 9.45
CA PHE A 821 -2.85 -1.07 8.16
C PHE A 821 -3.71 -0.65 6.96
N ASP A 822 -5.02 -0.49 7.14
CA ASP A 822 -5.95 -0.03 6.12
C ASP A 822 -6.08 1.51 6.04
N THR A 823 -5.24 2.25 6.76
CA THR A 823 -5.19 3.72 6.64
C THR A 823 -4.94 4.10 5.18
N PRO A 824 -5.87 4.80 4.50
CA PRO A 824 -5.68 5.18 3.09
C PRO A 824 -4.69 6.34 2.98
N GLU A 825 -4.12 6.51 1.79
CA GLU A 825 -3.45 7.76 1.43
C GLU A 825 -4.47 8.91 1.50
N GLN A 826 -4.11 9.97 2.20
CA GLN A 826 -4.91 11.19 2.30
C GLN A 826 -4.33 12.23 1.33
N LEU A 827 -5.14 13.18 0.88
CA LEU A 827 -4.68 14.21 -0.06
C LEU A 827 -4.81 15.61 0.52
N ILE A 828 -3.71 16.37 0.50
CA ILE A 828 -3.72 17.81 0.76
C ILE A 828 -3.99 18.51 -0.57
N VAL A 829 -5.14 19.18 -0.68
CA VAL A 829 -5.55 19.87 -1.90
C VAL A 829 -5.50 21.37 -1.66
N ILE A 830 -4.74 22.12 -2.47
CA ILE A 830 -4.55 23.57 -2.31
C ILE A 830 -5.09 24.30 -3.53
N ARG A 831 -6.13 25.12 -3.33
CA ARG A 831 -6.66 26.01 -4.36
C ARG A 831 -5.95 27.37 -4.29
N TYR A 832 -5.37 27.79 -5.41
CA TYR A 832 -4.62 29.03 -5.47
C TYR A 832 -4.71 29.71 -6.84
N LYS A 833 -4.44 31.01 -6.87
CA LYS A 833 -4.26 31.78 -8.09
C LYS A 833 -2.79 32.07 -8.32
N ASP A 834 -2.21 31.51 -9.38
CA ASP A 834 -0.78 31.47 -9.67
C ASP A 834 -0.22 32.84 -10.11
N THR A 835 -0.08 33.79 -9.18
CA THR A 835 0.34 35.17 -9.47
C THR A 835 1.84 35.41 -9.41
N ALA A 836 2.64 34.40 -9.03
CA ALA A 836 4.07 34.54 -8.81
C ALA A 836 4.82 33.29 -9.26
N THR A 837 6.05 33.47 -9.74
CA THR A 837 6.94 32.37 -10.11
C THR A 837 7.81 31.95 -8.92
N GLY A 838 7.91 30.65 -8.67
CA GLY A 838 8.65 30.06 -7.54
C GLY A 838 8.06 28.71 -7.13
N GLU A 839 8.44 28.23 -5.96
CA GLU A 839 8.03 26.92 -5.43
C GLU A 839 7.40 27.06 -4.05
N MET A 840 6.34 26.28 -3.79
CA MET A 840 5.79 26.08 -2.46
C MET A 840 6.14 24.66 -1.99
N GLN A 841 6.93 24.51 -0.93
CA GLN A 841 7.20 23.22 -0.31
C GLN A 841 6.22 22.98 0.83
N ILE A 842 5.52 21.85 0.79
CA ILE A 842 4.71 21.38 1.92
C ILE A 842 5.55 20.46 2.79
N SER A 843 5.59 20.79 4.07
CA SER A 843 6.30 20.02 5.09
C SER A 843 5.36 19.72 6.25
N ARG A 844 5.52 18.58 6.89
CA ARG A 844 4.86 18.29 8.17
C ARG A 844 5.80 18.59 9.33
N GLN A 845 5.31 18.64 10.56
CA GLN A 845 6.20 18.64 11.75
C GLN A 845 7.17 17.44 11.68
N SER A 846 8.23 17.30 12.46
CA SER A 846 8.99 16.04 12.52
C SER A 846 8.36 15.06 13.51
N ILE A 847 8.49 13.73 13.30
CA ILE A 847 8.07 12.73 14.32
C ILE A 847 9.23 12.36 15.25
N ASN A 848 10.47 12.71 14.91
CA ASN A 848 11.63 12.42 15.75
C ASN A 848 11.87 13.51 16.82
N GLU A 849 11.21 14.66 16.66
CA GLU A 849 11.28 15.81 17.56
C GLU A 849 9.98 15.98 18.35
N GLY A 850 10.10 16.00 19.68
CA GLY A 850 8.93 16.05 20.56
C GLY A 850 8.28 17.43 20.60
N TRP A 851 8.76 18.29 21.51
CA TRP A 851 8.22 19.65 21.69
C TRP A 851 8.87 20.71 20.80
N VAL A 852 9.83 20.30 19.98
CA VAL A 852 10.50 21.18 19.01
C VAL A 852 9.70 21.15 17.71
N VAL A 853 9.39 22.33 17.18
CA VAL A 853 8.76 22.45 15.87
C VAL A 853 9.88 22.48 14.84
N GLU A 854 10.30 21.29 14.44
CA GLU A 854 11.11 21.02 13.26
C GLU A 854 10.16 20.49 12.17
N MET A 855 10.44 20.82 10.90
CA MET A 855 9.58 20.46 9.78
C MET A 855 10.32 19.53 8.83
N GLU A 856 9.65 18.48 8.37
CA GLU A 856 10.14 17.48 7.42
C GLU A 856 9.34 17.59 6.13
N PRO A 857 9.99 17.79 4.98
CA PRO A 857 9.31 17.84 3.69
C PRO A 857 8.48 16.59 3.45
N LEU A 858 7.28 16.76 2.90
CA LEU A 858 6.50 15.63 2.39
C LEU A 858 7.08 15.15 1.06
N ASN A 859 6.97 13.84 0.81
CA ASN A 859 7.27 13.28 -0.50
C ASN A 859 6.30 13.87 -1.55
N ASP A 860 6.81 14.22 -2.72
CA ASP A 860 6.08 14.96 -3.76
C ASP A 860 5.38 16.23 -3.23
N GLY A 861 5.97 16.87 -2.22
CA GLY A 861 5.41 18.02 -1.51
C GLY A 861 5.67 19.37 -2.19
N THR A 862 6.45 19.42 -3.25
CA THR A 862 6.76 20.66 -3.99
C THR A 862 5.64 21.01 -4.99
N ILE A 863 5.18 22.27 -4.94
CA ILE A 863 4.22 22.84 -5.88
C ILE A 863 4.92 23.93 -6.70
N GLU A 864 5.13 23.65 -7.99
CA GLU A 864 5.68 24.61 -8.93
C GLU A 864 4.67 25.70 -9.32
N CYS A 865 5.10 26.96 -9.22
CA CYS A 865 4.31 28.13 -9.57
C CYS A 865 4.96 28.87 -10.75
N THR A 866 4.18 29.09 -11.80
CA THR A 866 4.66 29.70 -13.05
C THR A 866 4.42 31.21 -13.08
N GLY A 867 3.48 31.72 -12.29
CA GLY A 867 3.05 33.12 -12.31
C GLY A 867 2.15 33.48 -13.49
N ASP A 868 1.43 32.52 -14.08
CA ASP A 868 0.58 32.75 -15.26
C ASP A 868 -0.73 33.53 -14.98
N GLY A 869 -1.11 33.66 -13.71
CA GLY A 869 -2.26 34.39 -13.21
C GLY A 869 -3.58 33.62 -13.22
N GLU A 870 -3.56 32.33 -13.55
CA GLU A 870 -4.74 31.47 -13.59
C GLU A 870 -5.03 30.84 -12.22
N TRP A 871 -6.28 30.40 -12.03
CA TRP A 871 -6.67 29.60 -10.87
C TRP A 871 -6.26 28.14 -11.10
N LYS A 872 -5.61 27.55 -10.09
CA LYS A 872 -5.08 26.19 -10.10
C LYS A 872 -5.41 25.49 -8.80
N THR A 873 -5.35 24.16 -8.85
CA THR A 873 -5.51 23.30 -7.70
C THR A 873 -4.35 22.32 -7.69
N ALA A 874 -3.51 22.37 -6.65
CA ALA A 874 -2.42 21.44 -6.43
C ALA A 874 -2.88 20.31 -5.51
N VAL A 875 -2.31 19.12 -5.69
CA VAL A 875 -2.57 17.92 -4.89
C VAL A 875 -1.24 17.40 -4.38
N VAL A 876 -1.11 17.26 -3.06
CA VAL A 876 0.04 16.66 -2.38
C VAL A 876 -0.43 15.42 -1.65
N THR A 877 0.27 14.30 -1.85
CA THR A 877 -0.06 13.03 -1.19
C THR A 877 0.42 13.05 0.26
N LEU A 878 -0.43 12.64 1.20
CA LEU A 878 -0.09 12.40 2.60
C LEU A 878 -0.20 10.91 2.88
N ARG A 879 0.95 10.22 2.88
CA ARG A 879 1.00 8.77 3.03
C ARG A 879 0.70 8.36 4.46
N PRO A 880 0.27 7.12 4.73
CA PRO A 880 0.14 6.61 6.10
C PRO A 880 1.43 6.73 6.94
N GLN A 881 2.60 6.69 6.29
CA GLN A 881 3.92 6.91 6.88
C GLN A 881 4.06 8.32 7.49
N ASP A 882 3.45 9.32 6.85
CA ASP A 882 3.60 10.73 7.21
C ASP A 882 2.69 11.12 8.40
N GLN A 883 1.75 10.24 8.77
CA GLN A 883 0.72 10.48 9.80
C GLN A 883 1.14 9.97 11.20
N GLY A 884 2.42 9.69 11.43
CA GLY A 884 2.91 9.13 12.69
C GLY A 884 2.84 10.08 13.90
N TRP A 885 2.82 9.48 15.09
CA TRP A 885 3.03 10.19 16.37
C TRP A 885 4.51 10.35 16.68
N TYR A 886 4.83 11.24 17.63
CA TYR A 886 6.20 11.43 18.11
C TYR A 886 6.81 10.11 18.62
N MET A 887 8.02 9.80 18.16
CA MET A 887 8.82 8.66 18.60
C MET A 887 10.24 9.09 18.97
N GLY A 888 10.65 8.77 20.20
CA GLY A 888 11.96 9.14 20.73
C GLY A 888 13.12 8.28 20.19
N PRO A 889 14.38 8.77 20.30
CA PRO A 889 15.58 8.06 19.84
C PRO A 889 15.86 6.76 20.61
N ASP A 890 15.38 6.64 21.84
CA ASP A 890 15.44 5.42 22.64
C ASP A 890 14.60 4.29 22.04
N TYR A 891 13.39 4.61 21.57
CA TYR A 891 12.56 3.63 20.86
C TYR A 891 13.14 3.29 19.49
N GLN A 892 13.76 4.22 18.77
CA GLN A 892 14.39 3.91 17.48
C GLN A 892 15.60 3.00 17.68
N ALA A 893 16.42 3.27 18.70
CA ALA A 893 17.51 2.39 19.08
C ALA A 893 17.00 0.99 19.43
N TYR A 894 15.88 0.89 20.15
CA TYR A 894 15.24 -0.39 20.46
C TYR A 894 14.72 -1.12 19.22
N HIS A 895 14.03 -0.41 18.31
CA HIS A 895 13.57 -0.97 17.03
C HIS A 895 14.76 -1.55 16.25
N ASN A 896 15.83 -0.76 16.11
CA ASN A 896 17.01 -1.18 15.38
C ASN A 896 17.71 -2.39 16.03
N GLU A 897 17.83 -2.41 17.37
CA GLU A 897 18.42 -3.53 18.10
C GLU A 897 17.63 -4.83 17.90
N GLN A 898 16.30 -4.79 18.05
CA GLN A 898 15.47 -5.99 17.88
C GLN A 898 15.42 -6.46 16.42
N LEU A 899 15.30 -5.53 15.48
CA LEU A 899 15.31 -5.85 14.05
C LEU A 899 16.64 -6.48 13.63
N ALA A 900 17.77 -5.99 14.14
CA ALA A 900 19.10 -6.56 13.85
C ALA A 900 19.23 -7.99 14.35
N LEU A 901 18.64 -8.32 15.50
CA LEU A 901 18.58 -9.71 15.98
C LEU A 901 17.78 -10.60 15.04
N ILE A 902 16.64 -10.14 14.54
CA ILE A 902 15.81 -10.91 13.61
C ILE A 902 16.54 -11.08 12.28
N ALA A 903 17.17 -10.03 11.75
CA ALA A 903 17.97 -10.06 10.54
C ALA A 903 19.12 -11.08 10.63
N GLU A 904 19.81 -11.16 11.78
CA GLU A 904 20.84 -12.19 12.02
C GLU A 904 20.24 -13.61 12.06
N GLN A 905 19.06 -13.78 12.65
CA GLN A 905 18.38 -15.07 12.77
C GLN A 905 17.90 -15.61 11.42
N THR A 906 17.35 -14.75 10.58
CA THR A 906 16.79 -15.12 9.28
C THR A 906 17.83 -15.10 8.16
N GLY A 907 18.91 -14.33 8.31
CA GLY A 907 19.84 -14.03 7.23
C GLY A 907 19.21 -13.17 6.13
N ASP A 908 18.12 -12.47 6.44
CA ASP A 908 17.35 -11.69 5.49
C ASP A 908 18.04 -10.35 5.19
N TRP A 909 18.36 -10.13 3.92
CA TRP A 909 19.07 -8.93 3.45
C TRP A 909 18.20 -7.67 3.59
N TYR A 910 16.88 -7.79 3.45
CA TYR A 910 15.97 -6.65 3.49
C TYR A 910 15.86 -6.10 4.91
N LEU A 911 15.74 -6.99 5.91
CA LEU A 911 15.79 -6.59 7.32
C LEU A 911 17.16 -5.98 7.67
N SER A 912 18.25 -6.56 7.16
CA SER A 912 19.61 -6.06 7.39
C SER A 912 19.82 -4.66 6.81
N GLN A 913 19.40 -4.42 5.56
CA GLN A 913 19.49 -3.09 4.93
C GLN A 913 18.63 -2.05 5.63
N THR A 914 17.43 -2.42 6.08
CA THR A 914 16.57 -1.50 6.86
C THR A 914 17.24 -1.10 8.18
N CYS A 915 17.91 -2.02 8.87
CA CYS A 915 18.73 -1.70 10.04
C CYS A 915 19.83 -0.67 9.73
N GLU A 916 20.57 -0.87 8.63
CA GLU A 916 21.63 0.08 8.23
C GLU A 916 21.08 1.50 8.00
N ARG A 917 19.91 1.61 7.38
CA ARG A 917 19.24 2.90 7.15
C ARG A 917 18.74 3.53 8.46
N TRP A 918 18.08 2.76 9.33
CA TRP A 918 17.58 3.27 10.61
C TRP A 918 18.69 3.65 11.58
N GLU A 919 19.81 2.92 11.57
CA GLU A 919 21.01 3.28 12.34
C GLU A 919 21.59 4.60 11.84
N TYR A 920 21.70 4.78 10.52
CA TYR A 920 22.18 6.04 9.93
C TYR A 920 21.34 7.24 10.37
N TYR A 921 20.01 7.14 10.33
CA TYR A 921 19.12 8.22 10.79
C TYR A 921 19.25 8.50 12.30
N LEU A 922 19.41 7.45 13.10
CA LEU A 922 19.62 7.59 14.55
C LEU A 922 20.93 8.33 14.86
N GLU A 923 22.01 8.02 14.14
CA GLU A 923 23.32 8.64 14.32
C GLU A 923 23.38 10.10 13.82
N LYS A 924 22.56 10.44 12.81
CA LYS A 924 22.47 11.79 12.24
C LYS A 924 21.76 12.79 13.14
N LYS A 925 20.96 12.33 14.10
CA LYS A 925 20.25 13.20 15.04
C LYS A 925 21.25 14.08 15.82
N PRO A 926 21.12 15.42 15.78
CA PRO A 926 21.95 16.30 16.60
C PRO A 926 21.81 15.98 18.09
N ALA A 927 22.93 15.88 18.81
CA ALA A 927 22.98 15.54 20.24
C ALA A 927 22.45 16.64 21.17
#